data_AF-A0AA44F7Y4-F1
#
_entry.id   AF-A0AA44F7Y4-F1
#
_cell.length_a   1.000
_cell.length_b   1.000
_cell.length_c   1.000
_cell.angle_alpha   90.00
_cell.angle_beta   90.00
_cell.angle_gamma   90.00
#
_symmetry.space_group_name_H-M   'P 1'
#
loop_
_entity.id
_entity.type
_entity.pdbx_description
1 polymer ?
#
loop_
_entity_poly.entity_id
_entity_poly.type
_entity_poly.pdbx_seq_one_letter_code
_entity_poly.pdbx_strand_id
1 'polypeptide(L)'
;MARSPKNSKPSNSGFEEAPQSSFEGAPLSGSVADWVKQLEAEAEAGSVETQREVASKAGKHRKKIEIEARKEAEKAANKTAKNTTASKTARGVSIGASSDPKTRAAAGLNPVAGMDVSLEEAANLAPGAVTATVEALSALIESGNPLFKDGKMWTPHRPARPPKSEGGVTIRMDSEYQPAGDQPTAIADLVEGINSGERSQVLLGVTGSGKTFTMAKVIEATQRPAVILAPNKTLAAQLYSEFKNFFPDNAVEYFVSYYDYYQPEAYVPRSDTFIEKESSINEQIDRMRHSATRSLLERDDCIIVASVSCIYGIGSVETYTAMTFQMQVGDRLDQRQLLADLVAQQYKRRDMDFQRGSFRVRGDTIEIFPAHLEDAAWRISMFGDEIDSITEFDPLTGQKTGDLQSVKIYANSHYVTPRPTLNGAIKSIKEELRVRLAELEKAGRLLEAQRLEQRTRYDIEMLEATGSCAGIENYSRYLTGRNPGEPPPTLFEYIPDNALLFIDESHVSVSQIGGMYRGDFRRKATLAEYGFRLPSCMDNRPLRFEEWDAMRPLTVAVSATPGSWEMEQAGGVFAEQVIRPTGLIDPPVEVRSARSQVDDVLGEIRETAAKGYRTLCTVLTKRMAEDLTEYLHEQGVRVRYMHSDIDTLERIEIIRDLRLGAFDVLVGINLLREGLDIPECGFVAILDADKEGFLRSETSLIQTIGRAARNVDGKVILYADNITGSMKRAMEETSRRREKQMAYNAEHGITPESVKAKISDILDSVYERDHVRADISGVSGKGFADGGHLVGNNLQSHLNALEKSMRDAAADLDFEKAARLRDEIKRLKATELAVMDDPMAKEEAKSLEGGGRGKKKETSARNGSISPLAGDISGATEDGAASANESGKSLFAKPSLDEMGPGSDTGKPLFRRNTLDEMTVGRTEKPVRGEVPGKPETETGKRFSPLMEGQPERTKDDPRPLVRGKIGAGSYEDAGEQKRKSRTKGKTGRPGR
;
A
#
# COMPACT_ATOMS: atom_id res chain seq x y z
N MET A 1 -81.05 -2.16 -38.49
CA MET A 1 -80.50 -2.61 -39.78
C MET A 1 -79.28 -1.76 -40.12
N ALA A 2 -78.17 -2.42 -40.48
CA ALA A 2 -76.99 -1.90 -41.19
C ALA A 2 -75.97 -0.96 -40.48
N ARG A 3 -74.92 -1.61 -39.94
CA ARG A 3 -73.45 -1.41 -40.09
C ARG A 3 -72.83 0.01 -40.05
N SER A 4 -72.06 0.22 -38.96
CA SER A 4 -70.65 0.69 -38.82
C SER A 4 -70.10 1.78 -39.76
N PRO A 5 -69.32 2.78 -39.26
CA PRO A 5 -67.92 2.49 -38.88
C PRO A 5 -67.26 3.33 -37.75
N LYS A 6 -66.20 2.70 -37.19
CA LYS A 6 -64.87 3.21 -36.78
C LYS A 6 -64.74 4.31 -35.71
N ASN A 7 -64.06 3.86 -34.65
CA ASN A 7 -63.61 4.57 -33.45
C ASN A 7 -62.63 5.72 -33.71
N SER A 8 -62.92 6.85 -33.07
CA SER A 8 -61.98 7.86 -32.59
C SER A 8 -62.08 7.96 -31.05
N LYS A 9 -60.94 8.15 -30.38
CA LYS A 9 -60.78 8.43 -28.93
C LYS A 9 -61.59 9.68 -28.51
N PRO A 10 -62.05 9.87 -27.25
CA PRO A 10 -61.16 10.38 -26.18
C PRO A 10 -61.52 10.12 -24.68
N SER A 11 -60.52 10.40 -23.84
CA SER A 11 -60.53 11.01 -22.48
C SER A 11 -61.16 10.34 -21.24
N ASN A 12 -60.31 10.23 -20.22
CA ASN A 12 -60.49 10.41 -18.76
C ASN A 12 -61.68 9.77 -18.03
N SER A 13 -61.35 8.91 -17.05
CA SER A 13 -61.49 9.17 -15.60
C SER A 13 -61.67 7.86 -14.82
N GLY A 14 -61.18 7.84 -13.57
CA GLY A 14 -61.74 6.95 -12.55
C GLY A 14 -60.79 5.87 -12.02
N PHE A 15 -60.42 6.03 -10.75
CA PHE A 15 -60.00 4.97 -9.84
C PHE A 15 -60.97 3.78 -9.91
N GLU A 16 -60.48 2.58 -10.21
CA GLU A 16 -61.17 1.33 -9.84
C GLU A 16 -60.15 0.34 -9.25
N GLU A 17 -60.41 0.00 -7.98
CA GLU A 17 -59.75 -1.03 -7.18
C GLU A 17 -59.96 -2.41 -7.82
N ALA A 18 -58.89 -3.20 -7.94
CA ALA A 18 -59.00 -4.60 -8.32
C ALA A 18 -59.61 -5.42 -7.15
N PRO A 19 -60.51 -6.38 -7.43
CA PRO A 19 -61.33 -7.03 -6.41
C PRO A 19 -60.52 -7.97 -5.51
N GLN A 20 -60.72 -7.84 -4.18
CA GLN A 20 -60.22 -8.78 -3.18
C GLN A 20 -60.86 -10.17 -3.35
N SER A 21 -60.04 -11.21 -3.17
CA SER A 21 -60.47 -12.61 -3.13
C SER A 21 -61.39 -12.89 -1.93
N SER A 22 -62.44 -13.69 -2.14
CA SER A 22 -63.42 -14.05 -1.12
C SER A 22 -62.82 -14.80 0.07
N PHE A 23 -63.18 -14.35 1.27
CA PHE A 23 -62.83 -14.96 2.55
C PHE A 23 -63.66 -16.24 2.76
N GLU A 24 -63.03 -17.42 2.64
CA GLU A 24 -63.62 -18.69 3.09
C GLU A 24 -62.86 -19.19 4.31
N GLY A 25 -63.54 -19.20 5.46
CA GLY A 25 -63.06 -19.77 6.71
C GLY A 25 -64.12 -19.58 7.79
N ALA A 26 -64.77 -20.68 8.21
CA ALA A 26 -65.74 -20.67 9.30
C ALA A 26 -65.06 -20.30 10.63
N PRO A 27 -65.73 -19.57 11.55
CA PRO A 27 -65.12 -19.17 12.81
C PRO A 27 -64.97 -20.37 13.74
N LEU A 28 -63.74 -20.72 14.11
CA LEU A 28 -63.46 -21.74 15.11
C LEU A 28 -63.65 -21.16 16.52
N SER A 29 -64.61 -21.71 17.26
CA SER A 29 -64.84 -21.42 18.68
C SER A 29 -63.99 -22.36 19.55
N GLY A 30 -62.98 -21.82 20.24
CA GLY A 30 -62.09 -22.61 21.12
C GLY A 30 -61.01 -21.76 21.80
N SER A 31 -60.29 -22.34 22.76
CA SER A 31 -59.24 -21.64 23.51
C SER A 31 -57.94 -21.53 22.71
N VAL A 32 -57.10 -20.54 23.04
CA VAL A 32 -55.81 -20.27 22.35
C VAL A 32 -54.85 -21.48 22.37
N ALA A 33 -54.97 -22.38 23.35
CA ALA A 33 -54.14 -23.58 23.44
C ALA A 33 -54.51 -24.66 22.39
N ASP A 34 -55.78 -24.70 21.98
CA ASP A 34 -56.24 -25.65 20.95
C ASP A 34 -55.79 -25.21 19.55
N TRP A 35 -55.64 -23.90 19.34
CA TRP A 35 -55.17 -23.31 18.08
C TRP A 35 -53.70 -23.63 17.81
N VAL A 36 -52.86 -23.60 18.85
CA VAL A 36 -51.42 -23.90 18.73
C VAL A 36 -51.21 -25.36 18.35
N LYS A 37 -51.96 -26.29 18.96
CA LYS A 37 -51.90 -27.72 18.61
C LYS A 37 -52.38 -28.01 17.19
N GLN A 38 -53.37 -27.27 16.70
CA GLN A 38 -53.89 -27.45 15.35
C GLN A 38 -52.91 -26.93 14.29
N LEU A 39 -52.23 -25.81 14.56
CA LEU A 39 -51.14 -25.28 13.74
C LEU A 39 -49.91 -26.19 13.72
N GLU A 40 -49.56 -26.81 14.85
CA GLU A 40 -48.48 -27.80 14.92
C GLU A 40 -48.82 -29.06 14.11
N ALA A 41 -50.05 -29.55 14.17
CA ALA A 41 -50.50 -30.71 13.39
C ALA A 41 -50.58 -30.43 11.87
N GLU A 42 -50.98 -29.23 11.46
CA GLU A 42 -50.98 -28.81 10.05
C GLU A 42 -49.56 -28.59 9.51
N ALA A 43 -48.62 -28.14 10.36
CA ALA A 43 -47.21 -28.03 10.01
C ALA A 43 -46.53 -29.40 9.85
N GLU A 44 -46.92 -30.40 10.65
CA GLU A 44 -46.39 -31.77 10.56
C GLU A 44 -46.93 -32.55 9.33
N ALA A 45 -48.16 -32.27 8.88
CA ALA A 45 -48.77 -32.95 7.72
C ALA A 45 -48.22 -32.49 6.35
N GLY A 46 -47.53 -31.35 6.29
CA GLY A 46 -47.09 -30.71 5.03
C GLY A 46 -45.73 -31.12 4.47
N SER A 47 -45.06 -32.17 4.99
CA SER A 47 -43.64 -32.43 4.68
C SER A 47 -43.32 -33.83 4.17
N VAL A 48 -43.91 -34.26 3.05
CA VAL A 48 -43.36 -35.38 2.25
C VAL A 48 -43.49 -35.13 0.74
N GLU A 49 -42.73 -34.18 0.21
CA GLU A 49 -42.20 -34.26 -1.17
C GLU A 49 -40.68 -34.11 -1.10
N THR A 50 -39.94 -35.12 -1.58
CA THR A 50 -38.49 -35.15 -1.42
C THR A 50 -37.80 -34.08 -2.29
N GLN A 51 -36.83 -33.36 -1.71
CA GLN A 51 -36.07 -32.27 -2.35
C GLN A 51 -35.45 -32.61 -3.72
N ARG A 52 -35.30 -33.89 -4.07
CA ARG A 52 -34.81 -34.36 -5.37
C ARG A 52 -35.80 -34.15 -6.52
N GLU A 53 -37.11 -34.28 -6.27
CA GLU A 53 -38.12 -34.14 -7.32
C GLU A 53 -38.39 -32.67 -7.67
N VAL A 54 -38.37 -31.80 -6.66
CA VAL A 54 -38.47 -30.33 -6.80
C VAL A 54 -37.27 -29.78 -7.58
N ALA A 55 -36.05 -30.26 -7.29
CA ALA A 55 -34.85 -29.88 -8.03
C ALA A 55 -34.88 -30.32 -9.51
N SER A 56 -35.48 -31.48 -9.81
CA SER A 56 -35.58 -31.99 -11.20
C SER A 56 -36.61 -31.22 -12.05
N LYS A 57 -37.73 -30.81 -11.44
CA LYS A 57 -38.78 -30.01 -12.10
C LYS A 57 -38.32 -28.57 -12.32
N ALA A 58 -37.64 -27.96 -11.35
CA ALA A 58 -37.04 -26.63 -11.47
C ALA A 58 -35.92 -26.58 -12.54
N GLY A 59 -35.08 -27.63 -12.61
CA GLY A 59 -34.03 -27.72 -13.63
C GLY A 59 -34.55 -27.85 -15.07
N LYS A 60 -35.65 -28.60 -15.28
CA LYS A 60 -36.28 -28.71 -16.62
C LYS A 60 -36.97 -27.41 -17.05
N HIS A 61 -37.57 -26.67 -16.13
CA HIS A 61 -38.20 -25.38 -16.42
C HIS A 61 -37.15 -24.29 -16.73
N ARG A 62 -36.04 -24.24 -15.97
CA ARG A 62 -34.91 -23.33 -16.25
C ARG A 62 -34.28 -23.58 -17.61
N LYS A 63 -34.02 -24.85 -17.97
CA LYS A 63 -33.41 -25.20 -19.25
C LYS A 63 -34.32 -24.89 -20.44
N LYS A 64 -35.64 -24.95 -20.26
CA LYS A 64 -36.61 -24.58 -21.29
C LYS A 64 -36.67 -23.06 -21.51
N ILE A 65 -36.67 -22.29 -20.42
CA ILE A 65 -36.60 -20.81 -20.45
C ILE A 65 -35.28 -20.35 -21.06
N GLU A 66 -34.16 -21.00 -20.73
CA GLU A 66 -32.83 -20.69 -21.28
C GLU A 66 -32.73 -20.97 -22.80
N ILE A 67 -33.36 -22.05 -23.28
CA ILE A 67 -33.44 -22.37 -24.70
C ILE A 67 -34.35 -21.39 -25.46
N GLU A 68 -35.46 -20.96 -24.86
CA GLU A 68 -36.34 -19.93 -25.45
C GLU A 68 -35.65 -18.56 -25.48
N ALA A 69 -35.00 -18.15 -24.40
CA ALA A 69 -34.22 -16.91 -24.32
C ALA A 69 -33.06 -16.91 -25.33
N ARG A 70 -32.38 -18.05 -25.53
CA ARG A 70 -31.32 -18.17 -26.53
C ARG A 70 -31.85 -18.08 -27.97
N LYS A 71 -33.02 -18.67 -28.26
CA LYS A 71 -33.68 -18.54 -29.58
C LYS A 71 -34.18 -17.12 -29.85
N GLU A 72 -34.58 -16.41 -28.80
CA GLU A 72 -35.02 -15.02 -28.90
C GLU A 72 -33.83 -14.07 -29.08
N ALA A 73 -32.71 -14.33 -28.39
CA ALA A 73 -31.44 -13.64 -28.58
C ALA A 73 -30.84 -13.88 -29.99
N GLU A 74 -30.90 -15.11 -30.53
CA GLU A 74 -30.48 -15.39 -31.92
C GLU A 74 -31.37 -14.68 -32.95
N LYS A 75 -32.68 -14.59 -32.69
CA LYS A 75 -33.61 -13.82 -33.54
C LYS A 75 -33.34 -12.31 -33.46
N ALA A 76 -33.00 -11.79 -32.29
CA ALA A 76 -32.62 -10.40 -32.11
C ALA A 76 -31.30 -10.08 -32.82
N ALA A 77 -30.26 -10.92 -32.64
CA ALA A 77 -28.96 -10.78 -33.30
C ALA A 77 -29.06 -10.80 -34.84
N ASN A 78 -29.88 -11.69 -35.40
CA ASN A 78 -30.13 -11.76 -36.85
C ASN A 78 -30.94 -10.56 -37.39
N LYS A 79 -31.71 -9.87 -36.54
CA LYS A 79 -32.43 -8.64 -36.91
C LYS A 79 -31.48 -7.42 -36.91
N THR A 80 -30.52 -7.38 -35.99
CA THR A 80 -29.56 -6.27 -35.84
C THR A 80 -28.43 -6.31 -36.89
N ALA A 81 -28.06 -7.50 -37.38
CA ALA A 81 -27.05 -7.68 -38.42
C ALA A 81 -27.44 -7.10 -39.80
N LYS A 82 -28.73 -6.79 -40.04
CA LYS A 82 -29.20 -6.27 -41.33
C LYS A 82 -29.13 -4.75 -41.50
N ASN A 83 -28.85 -3.98 -40.43
CA ASN A 83 -28.97 -2.52 -40.45
C ASN A 83 -27.70 -1.73 -40.08
N THR A 84 -26.51 -2.32 -40.13
CA THR A 84 -25.23 -1.60 -39.93
C THR A 84 -24.37 -1.67 -41.19
N THR A 85 -24.50 -0.67 -42.07
CA THR A 85 -23.58 -0.48 -43.19
C THR A 85 -22.25 0.05 -42.67
N ALA A 86 -21.22 -0.80 -42.77
CA ALA A 86 -19.82 -0.47 -42.48
C ALA A 86 -19.25 0.53 -43.49
N SER A 87 -18.74 1.67 -43.03
CA SER A 87 -17.84 2.52 -43.81
C SER A 87 -16.39 2.10 -43.56
N LYS A 88 -15.63 1.87 -44.64
CA LYS A 88 -14.20 1.49 -44.60
C LYS A 88 -13.33 2.75 -44.60
N THR A 89 -12.25 2.76 -43.82
CA THR A 89 -11.14 3.72 -43.98
C THR A 89 -10.14 3.20 -45.03
N ALA A 90 -9.32 4.09 -45.58
CA ALA A 90 -8.41 3.83 -46.70
C ALA A 90 -7.24 2.84 -46.40
N ARG A 91 -7.20 2.21 -45.22
CA ARG A 91 -6.22 1.16 -44.89
C ARG A 91 -6.82 -0.11 -44.23
N GLY A 92 -8.13 -0.33 -44.36
CA GLY A 92 -8.70 -1.68 -44.28
C GLY A 92 -8.72 -2.36 -42.90
N VAL A 93 -9.08 -1.67 -41.82
CA VAL A 93 -9.37 -2.29 -40.50
C VAL A 93 -10.81 -2.00 -40.06
N SER A 94 -11.47 -3.03 -39.54
CA SER A 94 -12.86 -3.04 -39.08
C SER A 94 -12.99 -2.44 -37.67
N ILE A 95 -13.79 -1.39 -37.50
CA ILE A 95 -14.10 -0.80 -36.18
C ILE A 95 -15.21 -1.62 -35.51
N GLY A 96 -14.91 -2.19 -34.35
CA GLY A 96 -15.88 -2.82 -33.45
C GLY A 96 -16.62 -1.80 -32.57
N ALA A 97 -17.88 -2.11 -32.27
CA ALA A 97 -18.92 -1.30 -31.62
C ALA A 97 -18.51 -0.30 -30.50
N SER A 98 -18.89 0.97 -30.72
CA SER A 98 -19.24 2.08 -29.81
C SER A 98 -19.13 1.88 -28.28
N SER A 99 -18.53 2.88 -27.62
CA SER A 99 -18.43 3.06 -26.16
C SER A 99 -19.69 3.66 -25.49
N ASP A 100 -20.77 3.88 -26.23
CA ASP A 100 -21.99 4.54 -25.74
C ASP A 100 -22.87 3.58 -24.87
N PRO A 101 -23.13 3.90 -23.59
CA PRO A 101 -23.96 3.09 -22.69
C PRO A 101 -25.35 2.77 -23.23
N LYS A 102 -25.96 3.69 -24.00
CA LYS A 102 -27.29 3.45 -24.61
C LYS A 102 -27.25 2.34 -25.65
N THR A 103 -26.18 2.26 -26.44
CA THR A 103 -26.00 1.19 -27.43
C THR A 103 -25.73 -0.17 -26.79
N ARG A 104 -25.10 -0.21 -25.62
CA ARG A 104 -24.88 -1.45 -24.85
C ARG A 104 -26.14 -1.95 -24.16
N ALA A 105 -26.92 -1.05 -23.55
CA ALA A 105 -28.20 -1.39 -22.96
C ALA A 105 -29.19 -1.91 -24.02
N ALA A 106 -29.23 -1.30 -25.21
CA ALA A 106 -30.03 -1.77 -26.34
C ALA A 106 -29.58 -3.14 -26.88
N ALA A 107 -28.32 -3.53 -26.65
CA ALA A 107 -27.76 -4.84 -26.99
C ALA A 107 -27.99 -5.91 -25.90
N GLY A 108 -28.73 -5.59 -24.81
CA GLY A 108 -28.98 -6.52 -23.71
C GLY A 108 -27.74 -6.81 -22.84
N LEU A 109 -26.71 -5.97 -22.95
CA LEU A 109 -25.49 -6.06 -22.15
C LEU A 109 -25.60 -5.13 -20.94
N ASN A 110 -24.98 -5.55 -19.84
CA ASN A 110 -24.90 -4.74 -18.64
C ASN A 110 -24.19 -3.40 -18.98
N PRO A 111 -24.81 -2.23 -18.69
CA PRO A 111 -24.26 -0.93 -19.07
C PRO A 111 -22.96 -0.61 -18.32
N VAL A 112 -22.76 -1.24 -17.16
CA VAL A 112 -21.53 -1.16 -16.35
C VAL A 112 -20.94 -2.56 -16.20
N ALA A 113 -19.65 -2.73 -16.52
CA ALA A 113 -18.95 -3.97 -16.22
C ALA A 113 -18.71 -4.08 -14.70
N GLY A 114 -19.21 -5.14 -14.05
CA GLY A 114 -18.95 -5.45 -12.63
C GLY A 114 -20.00 -4.98 -11.61
N MET A 115 -21.25 -4.75 -12.02
CA MET A 115 -22.39 -4.59 -11.11
C MET A 115 -23.48 -5.63 -11.43
N ASP A 116 -23.85 -6.47 -10.47
CA ASP A 116 -24.94 -7.44 -10.58
C ASP A 116 -26.30 -6.81 -10.23
N VAL A 117 -26.60 -5.61 -10.77
CA VAL A 117 -27.89 -4.96 -10.58
C VAL A 117 -28.33 -4.35 -11.90
N SER A 118 -29.47 -4.81 -12.39
CA SER A 118 -30.12 -4.26 -13.59
C SER A 118 -30.79 -2.91 -13.29
N LEU A 119 -30.93 -2.05 -14.31
CA LEU A 119 -31.64 -0.77 -14.18
C LEU A 119 -33.10 -0.96 -13.68
N GLU A 120 -33.70 -2.11 -13.95
CA GLU A 120 -35.06 -2.47 -13.50
C GLU A 120 -35.10 -2.81 -12.00
N GLU A 121 -34.03 -3.33 -11.41
CA GLU A 121 -33.93 -3.61 -9.97
C GLU A 121 -33.69 -2.33 -9.16
N ALA A 122 -32.94 -1.37 -9.71
CA ALA A 122 -32.71 -0.07 -9.08
C ALA A 122 -34.00 0.75 -8.94
N ALA A 123 -34.91 0.65 -9.91
CA ALA A 123 -36.20 1.36 -9.89
C ALA A 123 -37.21 0.79 -8.89
N ASN A 124 -37.01 -0.46 -8.41
CA ASN A 124 -37.93 -1.17 -7.52
C ASN A 124 -37.54 -1.12 -6.02
N LEU A 125 -36.45 -0.43 -5.67
CA LEU A 125 -36.05 -0.22 -4.27
C LEU A 125 -36.87 0.90 -3.62
N ALA A 126 -37.35 0.67 -2.40
CA ALA A 126 -38.25 1.60 -1.71
C ALA A 126 -37.61 2.98 -1.44
N PRO A 127 -38.38 4.09 -1.41
CA PRO A 127 -37.86 5.47 -1.49
C PRO A 127 -37.06 5.98 -0.28
N GLY A 128 -36.76 5.14 0.71
CA GLY A 128 -36.23 5.55 2.02
C GLY A 128 -34.87 4.98 2.40
N ALA A 129 -34.30 4.08 1.61
CA ALA A 129 -32.99 3.50 1.89
C ALA A 129 -32.23 3.35 0.57
N VAL A 130 -31.14 4.12 0.42
CA VAL A 130 -30.20 4.05 -0.72
C VAL A 130 -30.71 4.67 -2.03
N THR A 131 -31.37 5.83 -1.99
CA THR A 131 -31.85 6.50 -3.21
C THR A 131 -30.89 7.58 -3.71
N ALA A 132 -30.54 8.61 -2.94
CA ALA A 132 -29.76 9.74 -3.48
C ALA A 132 -28.36 9.35 -4.03
N THR A 133 -27.66 8.42 -3.39
CA THR A 133 -26.32 7.99 -3.82
C THR A 133 -26.38 7.12 -5.07
N VAL A 134 -27.36 6.20 -5.15
CA VAL A 134 -27.59 5.33 -6.32
C VAL A 134 -28.18 6.14 -7.47
N GLU A 135 -29.07 7.08 -7.20
CA GLU A 135 -29.68 7.97 -8.18
C GLU A 135 -28.67 9.00 -8.70
N ALA A 136 -27.74 9.51 -7.88
CA ALA A 136 -26.62 10.33 -8.33
C ALA A 136 -25.62 9.53 -9.17
N LEU A 137 -25.32 8.28 -8.79
CA LEU A 137 -24.51 7.36 -9.59
C LEU A 137 -25.20 7.02 -10.92
N SER A 138 -26.50 6.73 -10.88
CA SER A 138 -27.33 6.40 -12.04
C SER A 138 -27.38 7.60 -12.97
N ALA A 139 -27.64 8.81 -12.45
CA ALA A 139 -27.63 10.04 -13.24
C ALA A 139 -26.25 10.35 -13.85
N LEU A 140 -25.15 10.11 -13.11
CA LEU A 140 -23.80 10.29 -13.63
C LEU A 140 -23.49 9.28 -14.76
N ILE A 141 -23.94 8.04 -14.62
CA ILE A 141 -23.78 6.96 -15.61
C ILE A 141 -24.71 7.18 -16.82
N GLU A 142 -25.94 7.64 -16.60
CA GLU A 142 -26.95 7.93 -17.62
C GLU A 142 -26.63 9.19 -18.43
N SER A 143 -25.89 10.14 -17.85
CA SER A 143 -25.51 11.40 -18.51
C SER A 143 -24.51 11.25 -19.67
N GLY A 144 -24.03 10.04 -19.95
CA GLY A 144 -23.05 9.80 -21.03
C GLY A 144 -21.66 10.27 -20.65
N ASN A 145 -20.83 10.63 -21.64
CA ASN A 145 -19.43 11.01 -21.41
C ASN A 145 -19.37 12.15 -20.36
N PRO A 146 -18.73 11.93 -19.19
CA PRO A 146 -18.72 12.87 -18.06
C PRO A 146 -18.07 14.23 -18.35
N LEU A 147 -17.42 14.35 -19.52
CA LEU A 147 -16.90 15.59 -20.06
C LEU A 147 -18.00 16.50 -20.64
N PHE A 148 -19.18 15.97 -20.98
CA PHE A 148 -20.29 16.78 -21.50
C PHE A 148 -21.19 17.26 -20.36
N LYS A 149 -20.94 18.47 -19.87
CA LYS A 149 -21.92 19.19 -19.04
C LYS A 149 -22.63 20.23 -19.91
N ASP A 150 -23.96 20.22 -19.87
CA ASP A 150 -24.81 21.18 -20.59
C ASP A 150 -24.53 21.29 -22.10
N GLY A 151 -24.11 20.18 -22.73
CA GLY A 151 -23.79 20.13 -24.16
C GLY A 151 -22.42 20.73 -24.54
N LYS A 152 -21.60 21.15 -23.57
CA LYS A 152 -20.23 21.61 -23.78
C LYS A 152 -19.23 20.54 -23.35
N MET A 153 -18.24 20.29 -24.21
CA MET A 153 -17.11 19.44 -23.86
C MET A 153 -16.22 20.16 -22.85
N TRP A 154 -16.01 19.54 -21.69
CA TRP A 154 -15.10 20.02 -20.67
C TRP A 154 -13.69 20.12 -21.27
N THR A 155 -13.07 21.27 -21.06
CA THR A 155 -11.72 21.55 -21.52
C THR A 155 -10.81 21.68 -20.30
N PRO A 156 -9.64 21.04 -20.30
CA PRO A 156 -8.65 21.23 -19.25
C PRO A 156 -8.34 22.71 -19.06
N HIS A 157 -8.39 23.15 -17.80
CA HIS A 157 -7.93 24.47 -17.44
C HIS A 157 -6.41 24.52 -17.61
N ARG A 158 -5.91 25.40 -18.49
CA ARG A 158 -4.48 25.59 -18.75
C ARG A 158 -4.10 27.03 -18.40
N PRO A 159 -3.53 27.26 -17.22
CA PRO A 159 -3.08 28.57 -16.78
C PRO A 159 -2.06 29.17 -17.76
N ALA A 160 -2.09 30.50 -17.92
CA ALA A 160 -0.98 31.21 -18.54
C ALA A 160 0.27 31.05 -17.65
N ARG A 161 1.39 30.66 -18.25
CA ARG A 161 2.63 30.38 -17.52
C ARG A 161 3.51 31.62 -17.46
N PRO A 162 4.13 31.92 -16.31
CA PRO A 162 5.18 32.93 -16.27
C PRO A 162 6.36 32.49 -17.15
N PRO A 163 7.15 33.45 -17.66
CA PRO A 163 8.43 33.12 -18.29
C PRO A 163 9.33 32.40 -17.28
N LYS A 164 10.02 31.37 -17.75
CA LYS A 164 10.91 30.55 -16.92
C LYS A 164 12.13 31.38 -16.49
N SER A 165 12.44 31.35 -15.19
CA SER A 165 13.58 32.07 -14.61
C SER A 165 14.92 31.39 -14.88
N GLU A 166 14.92 30.06 -15.00
CA GLU A 166 16.09 29.20 -15.26
C GLU A 166 15.87 28.39 -16.55
N GLY A 167 15.31 29.03 -17.58
CA GLY A 167 15.08 28.40 -18.88
C GLY A 167 16.35 28.19 -19.71
N GLY A 168 16.27 27.34 -20.72
CA GLY A 168 17.35 27.13 -21.71
C GLY A 168 18.48 26.18 -21.29
N VAL A 169 18.35 25.50 -20.16
CA VAL A 169 19.25 24.39 -19.78
C VAL A 169 18.93 23.17 -20.64
N THR A 170 19.96 22.60 -21.29
CA THR A 170 19.83 21.38 -22.10
C THR A 170 19.76 20.15 -21.22
N ILE A 171 18.89 19.20 -21.57
CA ILE A 171 18.86 17.89 -20.95
C ILE A 171 20.04 17.08 -21.49
N ARG A 172 20.95 16.67 -20.61
CA ARG A 172 22.16 15.93 -21.00
C ARG A 172 22.28 14.67 -20.17
N MET A 173 22.32 13.53 -20.85
CA MET A 173 22.49 12.26 -20.18
C MET A 173 23.97 11.98 -19.93
N ASP A 174 24.33 11.57 -18.72
CA ASP A 174 25.62 11.01 -18.38
C ASP A 174 25.49 9.49 -18.22
N SER A 175 26.22 8.74 -19.07
CA SER A 175 26.19 7.28 -19.03
C SER A 175 27.36 6.70 -19.81
N GLU A 176 27.93 5.62 -19.27
CA GLU A 176 28.92 4.80 -19.97
C GLU A 176 28.28 3.88 -21.04
N TYR A 177 26.95 3.71 -21.00
CA TYR A 177 26.23 2.82 -21.89
C TYR A 177 25.90 3.49 -23.23
N GLN A 178 25.97 2.70 -24.31
CA GLN A 178 25.46 3.07 -25.63
C GLN A 178 24.22 2.24 -25.97
N PRO A 179 23.25 2.80 -26.72
CA PRO A 179 22.09 2.04 -27.18
C PRO A 179 22.49 0.76 -27.91
N ALA A 180 21.95 -0.38 -27.48
CA ALA A 180 22.29 -1.71 -28.02
C ALA A 180 21.05 -2.59 -28.22
N GLY A 181 21.18 -3.65 -29.03
CA GLY A 181 20.07 -4.54 -29.36
C GLY A 181 18.96 -3.80 -30.13
N ASP A 182 17.72 -3.95 -29.68
CA ASP A 182 16.54 -3.28 -30.26
C ASP A 182 16.43 -1.79 -29.84
N GLN A 183 17.23 -1.32 -28.86
CA GLN A 183 17.10 0.04 -28.32
C GLN A 183 17.26 1.14 -29.37
N PRO A 184 18.23 1.13 -30.30
CA PRO A 184 18.37 2.20 -31.30
C PRO A 184 17.12 2.38 -32.17
N THR A 185 16.54 1.28 -32.63
CA THR A 185 15.31 1.28 -33.43
C THR A 185 14.13 1.77 -32.60
N ALA A 186 13.95 1.24 -31.39
CA ALA A 186 12.86 1.66 -30.51
C ALA A 186 12.95 3.15 -30.14
N ILE A 187 14.16 3.68 -29.89
CA ILE A 187 14.36 5.11 -29.63
C ILE A 187 13.98 5.93 -30.87
N ALA A 188 14.42 5.52 -32.06
CA ALA A 188 14.12 6.22 -33.31
C ALA A 188 12.62 6.27 -33.59
N ASP A 189 11.93 5.12 -33.49
CA ASP A 189 10.49 5.02 -33.71
C ASP A 189 9.70 5.91 -32.73
N LEU A 190 10.06 5.88 -31.45
CA LEU A 190 9.41 6.70 -30.42
C LEU A 190 9.64 8.20 -30.64
N VAL A 191 10.86 8.59 -31.01
CA VAL A 191 11.20 9.99 -31.29
C VAL A 191 10.47 10.48 -32.55
N GLU A 192 10.38 9.66 -33.60
CA GLU A 192 9.61 9.98 -34.80
C GLU A 192 8.13 10.17 -34.47
N GLY A 193 7.52 9.25 -33.72
CA GLY A 193 6.12 9.37 -33.28
C GLY A 193 5.87 10.62 -32.42
N ILE A 194 6.82 10.98 -31.55
CA ILE A 194 6.70 12.21 -30.75
C ILE A 194 6.76 13.46 -31.63
N ASN A 195 7.65 13.48 -32.63
CA ASN A 195 7.83 14.60 -33.55
C ASN A 195 6.68 14.71 -34.57
N SER A 196 6.03 13.60 -34.93
CA SER A 196 4.83 13.57 -35.78
C SER A 196 3.56 13.98 -35.02
N GLY A 197 3.63 14.11 -33.69
CA GLY A 197 2.51 14.51 -32.84
C GLY A 197 1.58 13.35 -32.45
N GLU A 198 2.05 12.11 -32.50
CA GLU A 198 1.29 10.94 -32.06
C GLU A 198 1.03 11.00 -30.56
N ARG A 199 -0.25 11.10 -30.20
CA ARG A 199 -0.68 11.31 -28.81
C ARG A 199 -0.36 10.15 -27.88
N SER A 200 -0.44 8.93 -28.39
CA SER A 200 -0.24 7.71 -27.60
C SER A 200 0.64 6.76 -28.38
N GLN A 201 1.70 6.28 -27.73
CA GLN A 201 2.63 5.29 -28.26
C GLN A 201 2.87 4.20 -27.22
N VAL A 202 3.28 3.02 -27.66
CA VAL A 202 3.57 1.88 -26.78
C VAL A 202 5.00 1.42 -27.00
N LEU A 203 5.78 1.36 -25.93
CA LEU A 203 7.06 0.65 -25.87
C LEU A 203 6.81 -0.75 -25.29
N LEU A 204 6.77 -1.75 -26.16
CA LEU A 204 6.69 -3.16 -25.79
C LEU A 204 8.09 -3.66 -25.44
N GLY A 205 8.50 -3.40 -24.20
CA GLY A 205 9.84 -3.71 -23.69
C GLY A 205 9.84 -4.88 -22.72
N VAL A 206 10.66 -5.91 -22.96
CA VAL A 206 10.79 -7.05 -22.04
C VAL A 206 11.56 -6.67 -20.76
N THR A 207 11.46 -7.51 -19.73
CA THR A 207 12.26 -7.32 -18.50
C THR A 207 13.75 -7.45 -18.81
N GLY A 208 14.51 -6.46 -18.33
CA GLY A 208 15.96 -6.41 -18.51
C GLY A 208 16.47 -5.96 -19.87
N SER A 209 15.60 -5.48 -20.77
CA SER A 209 16.03 -4.89 -22.04
C SER A 209 16.52 -3.44 -21.92
N GLY A 210 16.48 -2.83 -20.72
CA GLY A 210 16.90 -1.44 -20.50
C GLY A 210 15.82 -0.41 -20.86
N LYS A 211 14.57 -0.64 -20.45
CA LYS A 211 13.44 0.27 -20.71
C LYS A 211 13.68 1.69 -20.19
N THR A 212 14.20 1.82 -18.96
CA THR A 212 14.52 3.14 -18.38
C THR A 212 15.55 3.89 -19.22
N PHE A 213 16.58 3.20 -19.71
CA PHE A 213 17.60 3.79 -20.58
C PHE A 213 17.02 4.27 -21.91
N THR A 214 16.14 3.48 -22.53
CA THR A 214 15.39 3.90 -23.72
C THR A 214 14.57 5.16 -23.45
N MET A 215 13.84 5.22 -22.33
CA MET A 215 13.07 6.40 -21.94
C MET A 215 13.97 7.63 -21.76
N ALA A 216 15.09 7.47 -21.05
CA ALA A 216 16.08 8.54 -20.85
C ALA A 216 16.63 9.06 -22.19
N LYS A 217 16.95 8.18 -23.14
CA LYS A 217 17.40 8.58 -24.48
C LYS A 217 16.34 9.29 -25.30
N VAL A 218 15.06 8.91 -25.17
CA VAL A 218 13.96 9.64 -25.82
C VAL A 218 13.82 11.05 -25.23
N ILE A 219 13.96 11.20 -23.91
CA ILE A 219 13.92 12.52 -23.24
C ILE A 219 15.09 13.39 -23.71
N GLU A 220 16.31 12.84 -23.73
CA GLU A 220 17.50 13.52 -24.24
C GLU A 220 17.35 13.91 -25.72
N ALA A 221 16.86 13.03 -26.59
CA ALA A 221 16.72 13.32 -28.01
C ALA A 221 15.66 14.41 -28.29
N THR A 222 14.60 14.47 -27.49
CA THR A 222 13.50 15.42 -27.70
C THR A 222 13.69 16.74 -26.99
N GLN A 223 14.55 16.81 -25.96
CA GLN A 223 14.78 18.01 -25.13
C GLN A 223 13.48 18.55 -24.52
N ARG A 224 12.60 17.66 -24.07
CA ARG A 224 11.29 17.99 -23.49
C ARG A 224 11.21 17.58 -22.03
N PRO A 225 10.56 18.37 -21.16
CA PRO A 225 10.31 17.97 -19.78
C PRO A 225 9.45 16.71 -19.75
N ALA A 226 9.71 15.83 -18.79
CA ALA A 226 9.10 14.52 -18.74
C ALA A 226 8.50 14.21 -17.36
N VAL A 227 7.37 13.51 -17.37
CA VAL A 227 6.78 12.92 -16.16
C VAL A 227 6.73 11.42 -16.34
N ILE A 228 7.30 10.69 -15.38
CA ILE A 228 7.35 9.23 -15.36
C ILE A 228 6.41 8.76 -14.26
N LEU A 229 5.30 8.13 -14.65
CA LEU A 229 4.29 7.62 -13.74
C LEU A 229 4.58 6.16 -13.43
N ALA A 230 4.77 5.86 -12.14
CA ALA A 230 5.00 4.51 -11.63
C ALA A 230 3.82 4.04 -10.75
N PRO A 231 3.49 2.73 -10.76
CA PRO A 231 2.34 2.18 -10.05
C PRO A 231 2.52 2.11 -8.52
N ASN A 232 3.77 2.10 -8.05
CA ASN A 232 4.10 1.93 -6.63
C ASN A 232 5.30 2.78 -6.21
N LYS A 233 5.44 3.04 -4.89
CA LYS A 233 6.50 3.91 -4.34
C LYS A 233 7.90 3.31 -4.50
N THR A 234 8.05 1.99 -4.44
CA THR A 234 9.35 1.30 -4.55
C THR A 234 9.95 1.46 -5.94
N LEU A 235 9.16 1.19 -6.98
CA LEU A 235 9.56 1.37 -8.37
C LEU A 235 9.75 2.85 -8.70
N ALA A 236 8.94 3.75 -8.14
CA ALA A 236 9.17 5.19 -8.26
C ALA A 236 10.53 5.60 -7.67
N ALA A 237 10.90 5.08 -6.51
CA ALA A 237 12.21 5.36 -5.90
C ALA A 237 13.37 4.80 -6.73
N GLN A 238 13.22 3.59 -7.27
CA GLN A 238 14.22 3.00 -8.18
C GLN A 238 14.40 3.86 -9.43
N LEU A 239 13.31 4.21 -10.11
CA LEU A 239 13.35 5.06 -11.29
C LEU A 239 13.96 6.43 -10.95
N TYR A 240 13.59 7.03 -9.82
CA TYR A 240 14.18 8.31 -9.38
C TYR A 240 15.70 8.21 -9.24
N SER A 241 16.21 7.15 -8.60
CA SER A 241 17.66 6.91 -8.49
C SER A 241 18.33 6.70 -9.85
N GLU A 242 17.74 5.87 -10.71
CA GLU A 242 18.25 5.64 -12.08
C GLU A 242 18.30 6.94 -12.90
N PHE A 243 17.22 7.72 -12.89
CA PHE A 243 17.16 9.01 -13.59
C PHE A 243 18.12 10.04 -12.99
N LYS A 244 18.33 10.06 -11.66
CA LYS A 244 19.29 10.97 -11.02
C LYS A 244 20.73 10.65 -11.44
N ASN A 245 21.06 9.37 -11.59
CA ASN A 245 22.35 8.93 -12.11
C ASN A 245 22.50 9.24 -13.61
N PHE A 246 21.44 9.09 -14.40
CA PHE A 246 21.47 9.43 -15.83
C PHE A 246 21.53 10.94 -16.09
N PHE A 247 20.96 11.78 -15.22
CA PHE A 247 20.88 13.23 -15.43
C PHE A 247 21.34 13.99 -14.17
N PRO A 248 22.63 13.91 -13.80
CA PRO A 248 23.15 14.52 -12.57
C PRO A 248 23.05 16.06 -12.59
N ASP A 249 23.17 16.67 -13.77
CA ASP A 249 23.17 18.12 -13.96
C ASP A 249 21.78 18.72 -14.20
N ASN A 250 20.73 17.89 -14.32
CA ASN A 250 19.36 18.33 -14.60
C ASN A 250 18.43 18.16 -13.38
N ALA A 251 17.26 18.80 -13.46
CA ALA A 251 16.25 18.77 -12.39
C ALA A 251 15.44 17.46 -12.42
N VAL A 252 16.04 16.39 -11.88
CA VAL A 252 15.33 15.13 -11.57
C VAL A 252 14.66 15.25 -10.20
N GLU A 253 13.34 15.11 -10.19
CA GLU A 253 12.47 15.41 -9.05
C GLU A 253 11.56 14.23 -8.71
N TYR A 254 11.07 14.18 -7.46
CA TYR A 254 10.28 13.07 -6.93
C TYR A 254 8.92 13.55 -6.41
N PHE A 255 7.83 12.97 -6.91
CA PHE A 255 6.46 13.36 -6.58
C PHE A 255 5.57 12.16 -6.20
N VAL A 256 5.62 11.77 -4.92
CA VAL A 256 4.78 10.70 -4.36
C VAL A 256 3.97 11.19 -3.17
N SER A 257 3.12 10.33 -2.61
CA SER A 257 2.43 10.63 -1.36
C SER A 257 3.46 10.86 -0.24
N TYR A 258 3.46 12.08 0.28
CA TYR A 258 4.14 12.56 1.47
C TYR A 258 3.65 11.96 2.79
N TYR A 259 2.66 11.06 2.77
CA TYR A 259 2.28 10.33 3.98
C TYR A 259 3.08 9.03 4.09
N ASP A 260 3.71 8.83 5.26
CA ASP A 260 4.31 7.55 5.65
C ASP A 260 3.21 6.57 6.08
N TYR A 261 2.32 7.06 6.93
CA TYR A 261 1.08 6.39 7.31
C TYR A 261 -0.11 7.28 7.01
N TYR A 262 -1.14 6.71 6.39
CA TYR A 262 -2.37 7.43 6.08
C TYR A 262 -3.59 6.53 6.26
N GLN A 263 -4.40 6.87 7.25
CA GLN A 263 -5.74 6.33 7.44
C GLN A 263 -6.77 7.39 7.01
N PRO A 264 -7.55 7.15 5.95
CA PRO A 264 -8.56 8.09 5.52
C PRO A 264 -9.73 8.14 6.50
N GLU A 265 -10.37 9.31 6.58
CA GLU A 265 -11.69 9.43 7.22
C GLU A 265 -12.69 8.47 6.54
N ALA A 266 -13.37 7.63 7.32
CA ALA A 266 -14.35 6.69 6.78
C ALA A 266 -15.44 6.41 7.79
N TYR A 267 -16.60 6.01 7.29
CA TYR A 267 -17.71 5.53 8.12
C TYR A 267 -18.14 4.16 7.62
N VAL A 268 -18.25 3.20 8.54
CA VAL A 268 -18.68 1.83 8.25
C VAL A 268 -20.10 1.65 8.79
N PRO A 269 -21.15 1.74 7.95
CA PRO A 269 -22.53 1.72 8.42
C PRO A 269 -22.92 0.42 9.13
N ARG A 270 -22.33 -0.71 8.71
CA ARG A 270 -22.63 -2.04 9.28
C ARG A 270 -22.26 -2.15 10.76
N SER A 271 -21.24 -1.42 11.20
CA SER A 271 -20.74 -1.44 12.58
C SER A 271 -20.93 -0.09 13.30
N ASP A 272 -21.61 0.87 12.66
CA ASP A 272 -21.77 2.26 13.13
C ASP A 272 -20.43 2.86 13.63
N THR A 273 -19.35 2.58 12.91
CA THR A 273 -18.00 2.96 13.32
C THR A 273 -17.50 4.11 12.46
N PHE A 274 -17.23 5.25 13.09
CA PHE A 274 -16.50 6.36 12.48
C PHE A 274 -15.01 6.16 12.70
N ILE A 275 -14.25 6.20 11.61
CA ILE A 275 -12.80 6.12 11.58
C ILE A 275 -12.28 7.52 11.33
N GLU A 276 -11.56 8.07 12.31
CA GLU A 276 -10.95 9.38 12.19
C GLU A 276 -9.78 9.37 11.20
N LYS A 277 -9.48 10.53 10.62
CA LYS A 277 -8.29 10.70 9.80
C LYS A 277 -7.06 10.68 10.72
N GLU A 278 -6.16 9.74 10.49
CA GLU A 278 -4.85 9.68 11.12
C GLU A 278 -3.79 9.69 10.03
N SER A 279 -2.78 10.55 10.17
CA SER A 279 -1.75 10.68 9.13
C SER A 279 -0.43 11.15 9.71
N SER A 280 0.65 10.52 9.27
CA SER A 280 2.02 10.97 9.52
C SER A 280 2.62 11.50 8.22
N ILE A 281 3.13 12.72 8.24
CA ILE A 281 3.73 13.39 7.08
C ILE A 281 5.24 13.20 7.12
N ASN A 282 5.79 12.69 6.02
CA ASN A 282 7.21 12.65 5.76
C ASN A 282 7.67 14.02 5.24
N GLU A 283 8.44 14.70 6.06
CA GLU A 283 8.96 16.02 5.76
C GLU A 283 9.90 16.06 4.54
N GLN A 284 10.68 15.00 4.29
CA GLN A 284 11.61 14.95 3.17
C GLN A 284 10.85 14.79 1.84
N ILE A 285 9.79 13.97 1.82
CA ILE A 285 8.94 13.81 0.64
C ILE A 285 8.16 15.08 0.35
N ASP A 286 7.65 15.76 1.38
CA ASP A 286 6.94 17.03 1.19
C ASP A 286 7.83 18.10 0.54
N ARG A 287 9.10 18.20 1.00
CA ARG A 287 10.13 19.03 0.35
C ARG A 287 10.34 18.65 -1.11
N MET A 288 10.48 17.36 -1.42
CA MET A 288 10.66 16.89 -2.80
C MET A 288 9.45 17.23 -3.69
N ARG A 289 8.24 17.20 -3.15
CA ARG A 289 7.03 17.66 -3.87
C ARG A 289 7.07 19.15 -4.17
N HIS A 290 7.50 19.97 -3.21
CA HIS A 290 7.69 21.40 -3.40
C HIS A 290 8.75 21.68 -4.48
N SER A 291 9.88 20.96 -4.42
CA SER A 291 10.94 21.00 -5.44
C SER A 291 10.39 20.68 -6.83
N ALA A 292 9.66 19.57 -6.99
CA ALA A 292 9.04 19.18 -8.25
C ALA A 292 8.11 20.25 -8.85
N THR A 293 7.19 20.81 -8.04
CA THR A 293 6.26 21.85 -8.53
C THR A 293 6.97 23.16 -8.88
N ARG A 294 8.05 23.50 -8.18
CA ARG A 294 8.88 24.67 -8.47
C ARG A 294 9.67 24.46 -9.76
N SER A 295 10.35 23.33 -9.91
CA SER A 295 11.18 23.01 -11.07
C SER A 295 10.37 23.04 -12.37
N LEU A 296 9.10 22.63 -12.37
CA LEU A 296 8.20 22.78 -13.54
C LEU A 296 7.94 24.23 -13.96
N LEU A 297 7.92 25.15 -13.00
CA LEU A 297 7.62 26.57 -13.24
C LEU A 297 8.87 27.37 -13.59
N GLU A 298 10.03 26.97 -13.08
CA GLU A 298 11.28 27.73 -13.22
C GLU A 298 12.19 27.20 -14.33
N ARG A 299 12.16 25.90 -14.64
CA ARG A 299 13.16 25.21 -15.49
C ARG A 299 12.53 24.48 -16.68
N ASP A 300 13.33 24.27 -17.73
CA ASP A 300 12.95 23.48 -18.91
C ASP A 300 13.35 22.00 -18.82
N ASP A 301 14.44 21.72 -18.11
CA ASP A 301 15.10 20.42 -17.97
C ASP A 301 14.56 19.60 -16.79
N CYS A 302 13.24 19.56 -16.62
CA CYS A 302 12.60 18.89 -15.50
C CYS A 302 12.15 17.46 -15.86
N ILE A 303 12.58 16.49 -15.05
CA ILE A 303 12.18 15.08 -15.13
C ILE A 303 11.56 14.70 -13.78
N ILE A 304 10.25 14.45 -13.74
CA ILE A 304 9.54 14.11 -12.50
C ILE A 304 9.20 12.62 -12.49
N VAL A 305 9.65 11.91 -11.47
CA VAL A 305 9.14 10.57 -11.17
C VAL A 305 7.99 10.68 -10.18
N ALA A 306 6.81 10.25 -10.60
CA ALA A 306 5.57 10.41 -9.84
C ALA A 306 4.82 9.10 -9.63
N SER A 307 4.09 8.99 -8.52
CA SER A 307 3.05 7.97 -8.35
C SER A 307 1.69 8.52 -8.77
N VAL A 308 0.62 7.72 -8.59
CA VAL A 308 -0.77 8.21 -8.71
C VAL A 308 -1.10 9.43 -7.83
N SER A 309 -0.20 9.86 -6.95
CA SER A 309 -0.34 11.17 -6.30
C SER A 309 -0.44 12.34 -7.30
N CYS A 310 0.04 12.21 -8.54
CA CYS A 310 -0.04 13.27 -9.55
C CYS A 310 -1.46 13.58 -10.02
N ILE A 311 -2.41 12.66 -9.85
CA ILE A 311 -3.84 12.86 -10.18
C ILE A 311 -4.67 13.35 -9.00
N TYR A 312 -4.06 13.59 -7.84
CA TYR A 312 -4.74 14.14 -6.66
C TYR A 312 -4.66 15.66 -6.62
N GLY A 313 -5.66 16.25 -5.96
CA GLY A 313 -5.78 17.70 -5.80
C GLY A 313 -4.57 18.33 -5.11
N ILE A 314 -4.00 19.37 -5.72
CA ILE A 314 -3.01 20.29 -5.15
C ILE A 314 -3.50 21.73 -5.37
N GLY A 315 -2.84 22.75 -4.81
CA GLY A 315 -3.21 24.14 -5.07
C GLY A 315 -3.10 24.51 -6.55
N SER A 316 -3.92 25.46 -7.01
CA SER A 316 -3.89 25.90 -8.41
C SER A 316 -2.57 26.60 -8.73
N VAL A 317 -2.13 26.50 -10.00
CA VAL A 317 -0.90 27.14 -10.46
C VAL A 317 -0.95 28.66 -10.30
N GLU A 318 -2.09 29.28 -10.55
CA GLU A 318 -2.27 30.73 -10.37
C GLU A 318 -2.15 31.13 -8.92
N THR A 319 -2.77 30.36 -8.03
CA THR A 319 -2.75 30.62 -6.58
C THR A 319 -1.33 30.46 -6.05
N TYR A 320 -0.62 29.41 -6.48
CA TYR A 320 0.76 29.15 -6.11
C TYR A 320 1.72 30.21 -6.67
N THR A 321 1.54 30.63 -7.93
CA THR A 321 2.38 31.64 -8.60
C THR A 321 2.12 33.05 -8.08
N ALA A 322 0.86 33.44 -7.88
CA ALA A 322 0.47 34.76 -7.38
C ALA A 322 0.94 35.01 -5.95
N MET A 323 1.18 33.93 -5.20
CA MET A 323 1.73 33.99 -3.85
C MET A 323 3.26 33.99 -3.80
N THR A 324 3.93 33.89 -4.94
CA THR A 324 5.38 34.09 -4.97
C THR A 324 5.70 35.57 -4.88
N PHE A 325 6.70 35.90 -4.06
CA PHE A 325 7.29 37.23 -4.07
C PHE A 325 8.80 37.09 -4.28
N GLN A 326 9.34 37.99 -5.10
CA GLN A 326 10.75 38.06 -5.42
C GLN A 326 11.37 39.23 -4.65
N MET A 327 12.59 39.02 -4.15
CA MET A 327 13.39 40.02 -3.48
C MET A 327 14.74 40.10 -4.18
N GLN A 328 15.22 41.32 -4.44
CA GLN A 328 16.52 41.58 -5.04
C GLN A 328 17.33 42.52 -4.15
N VAL A 329 18.65 42.41 -4.23
CA VAL A 329 19.54 43.37 -3.55
C VAL A 329 19.25 44.79 -4.07
N GLY A 330 19.04 45.74 -3.15
CA GLY A 330 18.62 47.11 -3.44
C GLY A 330 17.12 47.37 -3.42
N ASP A 331 16.27 46.35 -3.22
CA ASP A 331 14.82 46.56 -3.08
C ASP A 331 14.49 47.32 -1.79
N ARG A 332 13.52 48.23 -1.87
CA ARG A 332 12.98 48.96 -0.70
C ARG A 332 11.78 48.24 -0.10
N LEU A 333 11.95 47.60 1.05
CA LEU A 333 10.94 46.81 1.73
C LEU A 333 10.94 47.12 3.24
N ASP A 334 9.76 47.41 3.79
CA ASP A 334 9.58 47.53 5.23
C ASP A 334 9.72 46.15 5.91
N GLN A 335 10.52 46.11 6.98
CA GLN A 335 10.78 44.87 7.71
C GLN A 335 9.49 44.22 8.19
N ARG A 336 8.57 45.00 8.78
CA ARG A 336 7.34 44.47 9.38
C ARG A 336 6.39 43.93 8.34
N GLN A 337 6.30 44.61 7.19
CA GLN A 337 5.53 44.13 6.05
C GLN A 337 6.06 42.78 5.55
N LEU A 338 7.38 42.64 5.38
CA LEU A 338 8.00 41.38 4.97
C LEU A 338 7.67 40.22 5.94
N LEU A 339 7.70 40.47 7.25
CA LEU A 339 7.31 39.45 8.24
C LEU A 339 5.82 39.07 8.12
N ALA A 340 4.95 40.06 7.89
CA ALA A 340 3.52 39.81 7.70
C ALA A 340 3.26 38.97 6.43
N ASP A 341 3.98 39.26 5.34
CA ASP A 341 3.88 38.53 4.08
C ASP A 341 4.38 37.09 4.23
N LEU A 342 5.48 36.85 4.95
CA LEU A 342 5.96 35.50 5.29
C LEU A 342 4.92 34.69 6.09
N VAL A 343 4.27 35.32 7.07
CA VAL A 343 3.20 34.67 7.85
C VAL A 343 1.99 34.37 6.97
N ALA A 344 1.63 35.25 6.03
CA ALA A 344 0.57 34.99 5.06
C ALA A 344 0.88 33.78 4.17
N GLN A 345 2.16 33.57 3.85
CA GLN A 345 2.69 32.40 3.14
C GLN A 345 2.85 31.13 4.00
N GLN A 346 2.29 31.11 5.21
CA GLN A 346 2.36 30.00 6.17
C GLN A 346 3.77 29.70 6.72
N TYR A 347 4.71 30.64 6.65
CA TYR A 347 5.96 30.49 7.39
C TYR A 347 5.73 30.79 8.88
N LYS A 348 6.37 30.00 9.74
CA LYS A 348 6.28 30.14 11.19
C LYS A 348 7.47 30.94 11.72
N ARG A 349 7.23 31.93 12.57
CA ARG A 349 8.32 32.58 13.29
C ARG A 349 8.86 31.64 14.37
N ARG A 350 10.13 31.24 14.26
CA ARG A 350 10.81 30.40 15.27
C ARG A 350 12.22 30.89 15.52
N ASP A 351 12.41 31.58 16.64
CA ASP A 351 13.72 32.17 16.96
C ASP A 351 14.73 31.14 17.51
N MET A 352 14.27 30.16 18.30
CA MET A 352 15.12 29.15 18.94
C MET A 352 15.32 27.90 18.08
N ASP A 353 14.24 27.41 17.47
CA ASP A 353 14.19 26.15 16.73
C ASP A 353 14.00 26.44 15.24
N PHE A 354 15.13 26.75 14.56
CA PHE A 354 15.13 27.18 13.17
C PHE A 354 15.06 25.95 12.25
N GLN A 355 13.85 25.68 11.76
CA GLN A 355 13.53 24.54 10.91
C GLN A 355 12.99 25.00 9.56
N ARG A 356 12.85 24.07 8.62
CA ARG A 356 12.27 24.35 7.31
C ARG A 356 10.86 24.96 7.43
N GLY A 357 10.55 25.92 6.56
CA GLY A 357 9.26 26.62 6.60
C GLY A 357 9.13 27.60 7.77
N SER A 358 10.26 28.02 8.34
CA SER A 358 10.31 29.01 9.42
C SER A 358 11.20 30.20 9.07
N PHE A 359 11.01 31.30 9.79
CA PHE A 359 11.89 32.45 9.75
C PHE A 359 12.22 32.94 11.16
N ARG A 360 13.33 33.64 11.30
CA ARG A 360 13.72 34.33 12.55
C ARG A 360 14.32 35.69 12.26
N VAL A 361 14.26 36.57 13.24
CA VAL A 361 14.70 37.96 13.11
C VAL A 361 15.78 38.25 14.15
N ARG A 362 16.92 38.76 13.69
CA ARG A 362 18.06 39.17 14.51
C ARG A 362 18.46 40.59 14.16
N GLY A 363 17.86 41.56 14.83
CA GLY A 363 18.06 42.99 14.51
C GLY A 363 17.61 43.29 13.08
N ASP A 364 18.55 43.74 12.24
CA ASP A 364 18.30 44.10 10.84
C ASP A 364 18.44 42.92 9.88
N THR A 365 18.72 41.72 10.41
CA THR A 365 18.88 40.50 9.62
C THR A 365 17.68 39.58 9.80
N ILE A 366 17.09 39.16 8.68
CA ILE A 366 16.02 38.18 8.62
C ILE A 366 16.58 36.91 8.03
N GLU A 367 16.46 35.80 8.75
CA GLU A 367 16.84 34.48 8.26
C GLU A 367 15.58 33.69 7.94
N ILE A 368 15.52 33.15 6.73
CA ILE A 368 14.37 32.44 6.18
C ILE A 368 14.86 31.06 5.76
N PHE A 369 14.16 30.02 6.21
CA PHE A 369 14.41 28.64 5.76
C PHE A 369 13.31 28.25 4.77
N PRO A 370 13.59 28.27 3.45
CA PRO A 370 12.59 28.00 2.42
C PRO A 370 12.06 26.56 2.49
N ALA A 371 10.79 26.35 2.11
CA ALA A 371 10.14 25.04 2.14
C ALA A 371 10.77 23.98 1.19
N HIS A 372 11.55 24.42 0.20
CA HIS A 372 12.08 23.56 -0.87
C HIS A 372 13.57 23.21 -0.70
N LEU A 373 14.30 23.87 0.20
CA LEU A 373 15.73 23.59 0.42
C LEU A 373 15.94 22.60 1.56
N GLU A 374 17.03 21.81 1.48
CA GLU A 374 17.43 20.85 2.52
C GLU A 374 18.31 21.50 3.57
N ASP A 375 19.47 22.00 3.11
CA ASP A 375 20.60 22.36 3.97
C ASP A 375 21.02 23.82 3.74
N ALA A 376 20.14 24.60 3.13
CA ALA A 376 20.39 25.99 2.78
C ALA A 376 19.25 26.88 3.24
N ALA A 377 19.63 27.93 3.95
CA ALA A 377 18.75 29.01 4.37
C ALA A 377 19.27 30.33 3.80
N TRP A 378 18.37 31.31 3.70
CA TRP A 378 18.70 32.63 3.20
C TRP A 378 18.73 33.63 4.34
N ARG A 379 19.81 34.39 4.41
CA ARG A 379 19.99 35.51 5.32
C ARG A 379 19.90 36.80 4.52
N ILE A 380 18.87 37.57 4.83
CA ILE A 380 18.56 38.86 4.22
C ILE A 380 18.98 39.94 5.22
N SER A 381 20.04 40.66 4.87
CA SER A 381 20.53 41.78 5.66
C SER A 381 19.93 43.07 5.12
N MET A 382 19.29 43.84 6.00
CA MET A 382 18.65 45.11 5.67
C MET A 382 19.43 46.30 6.23
N PHE A 383 19.36 47.45 5.57
CA PHE A 383 19.82 48.74 6.07
C PHE A 383 18.66 49.74 6.03
N GLY A 384 18.00 49.91 7.17
CA GLY A 384 16.73 50.64 7.23
C GLY A 384 15.64 49.87 6.46
N ASP A 385 15.15 50.46 5.37
CA ASP A 385 14.11 49.89 4.52
C ASP A 385 14.67 49.33 3.21
N GLU A 386 15.98 49.11 3.08
CA GLU A 386 16.63 48.62 1.85
C GLU A 386 17.35 47.29 2.10
N ILE A 387 17.27 46.35 1.15
CA ILE A 387 18.05 45.10 1.19
C ILE A 387 19.50 45.41 0.81
N ASP A 388 20.41 45.24 1.77
CA ASP A 388 21.86 45.43 1.57
C ASP A 388 22.51 44.19 0.93
N SER A 389 22.18 42.99 1.44
CA SER A 389 22.72 41.75 0.89
C SER A 389 21.81 40.54 1.18
N ILE A 390 21.86 39.56 0.27
CA ILE A 390 21.20 38.26 0.43
C ILE A 390 22.27 37.19 0.38
N THR A 391 22.38 36.40 1.44
CA THR A 391 23.43 35.38 1.59
C THR A 391 22.82 34.01 1.83
N GLU A 392 23.34 33.00 1.15
CA GLU A 392 23.00 31.61 1.39
C GLU A 392 23.94 31.04 2.45
N PHE A 393 23.39 30.34 3.44
CA PHE A 393 24.15 29.77 4.54
C PHE A 393 23.54 28.44 5.01
N ASP A 394 24.38 27.60 5.62
CA ASP A 394 23.94 26.36 6.25
C ASP A 394 23.23 26.65 7.59
N PRO A 395 21.96 26.25 7.78
CA PRO A 395 21.19 26.53 9.00
C PRO A 395 21.74 25.84 10.25
N LEU A 396 22.49 24.75 10.11
CA LEU A 396 23.09 23.99 11.20
C LEU A 396 24.43 24.59 11.65
N THR A 397 25.35 24.83 10.71
CA THR A 397 26.69 25.33 11.02
C THR A 397 26.78 26.86 11.07
N GLY A 398 25.85 27.56 10.40
CA GLY A 398 25.89 29.01 10.20
C GLY A 398 26.93 29.47 9.18
N GLN A 399 27.63 28.53 8.52
CA GLN A 399 28.65 28.84 7.53
C GLN A 399 28.01 29.41 6.26
N LYS A 400 28.58 30.52 5.76
CA LYS A 400 28.15 31.15 4.51
C LYS A 400 28.61 30.32 3.31
N THR A 401 27.68 30.00 2.43
CA THR A 401 27.90 29.23 1.19
C THR A 401 28.12 30.15 -0.01
N GLY A 402 27.35 31.23 -0.12
CA GLY A 402 27.44 32.16 -1.26
C GLY A 402 26.61 33.44 -1.08
N ASP A 403 26.81 34.39 -2.01
CA ASP A 403 26.02 35.61 -2.13
C ASP A 403 25.02 35.48 -3.30
N LEU A 404 23.77 35.86 -3.06
CA LEU A 404 22.69 35.80 -4.05
C LEU A 404 22.25 37.22 -4.44
N GLN A 405 22.00 37.45 -5.73
CA GLN A 405 21.50 38.75 -6.22
C GLN A 405 19.97 38.89 -6.03
N SER A 406 19.25 37.77 -6.11
CA SER A 406 17.82 37.73 -5.92
C SER A 406 17.37 36.38 -5.39
N VAL A 407 16.29 36.37 -4.62
CA VAL A 407 15.62 35.14 -4.17
C VAL A 407 14.12 35.22 -4.43
N LYS A 408 13.52 34.06 -4.69
CA LYS A 408 12.07 33.94 -4.88
C LYS A 408 11.49 33.05 -3.80
N ILE A 409 10.59 33.60 -3.01
CA ILE A 409 9.99 32.90 -1.88
C ILE A 409 8.67 32.30 -2.35
N TYR A 410 8.55 30.98 -2.15
CA TYR A 410 7.36 30.19 -2.41
C TYR A 410 6.58 29.95 -1.11
N ALA A 411 5.27 29.74 -1.24
CA ALA A 411 4.40 29.37 -0.14
C ALA A 411 4.91 28.12 0.59
N ASN A 412 4.78 28.09 1.92
CA ASN A 412 5.19 26.96 2.74
C ASN A 412 4.23 25.76 2.67
N SER A 413 3.19 25.85 1.83
CA SER A 413 2.23 24.76 1.59
C SER A 413 1.64 24.88 0.19
N HIS A 414 1.33 23.76 -0.45
CA HIS A 414 0.58 23.76 -1.70
C HIS A 414 -0.88 24.21 -1.55
N TYR A 415 -1.43 24.29 -0.35
CA TYR A 415 -2.86 24.57 -0.13
C TYR A 415 -3.14 25.95 0.49
N VAL A 416 -2.19 26.87 0.42
CA VAL A 416 -2.41 28.23 0.93
C VAL A 416 -3.53 28.89 0.14
N THR A 417 -4.46 29.53 0.85
CA THR A 417 -5.59 30.25 0.24
C THR A 417 -5.60 31.69 0.75
N PRO A 418 -5.66 32.71 -0.12
CA PRO A 418 -5.74 34.11 0.31
C PRO A 418 -7.00 34.39 1.14
N ARG A 419 -6.90 35.31 2.11
CA ARG A 419 -8.03 35.68 2.99
C ARG A 419 -9.32 36.10 2.24
N PRO A 420 -9.27 36.89 1.15
CA PRO A 420 -10.48 37.23 0.40
C PRO A 420 -11.21 35.99 -0.16
N THR A 421 -10.45 35.05 -0.71
CA THR A 421 -10.97 33.78 -1.25
C THR A 421 -11.57 32.93 -0.13
N LEU A 422 -10.88 32.85 1.02
CA LEU A 422 -11.37 32.13 2.20
C LEU A 422 -12.71 32.69 2.71
N ASN A 423 -12.84 34.01 2.80
CA ASN A 423 -14.09 34.67 3.22
C ASN A 423 -15.24 34.43 2.23
N GLY A 424 -14.94 34.34 0.94
CA GLY A 424 -15.89 33.92 -0.09
C GLY A 424 -16.34 32.47 0.12
N ALA A 425 -15.37 31.56 0.32
CA ALA A 425 -15.61 30.14 0.56
C ALA A 425 -16.51 29.89 1.78
N ILE A 426 -16.25 30.56 2.90
CA ILE A 426 -17.05 30.43 4.13
C ILE A 426 -18.54 30.76 3.89
N LYS A 427 -18.84 31.79 3.09
CA LYS A 427 -20.22 32.13 2.73
C LYS A 427 -20.90 31.01 1.95
N SER A 428 -20.19 30.45 0.96
CA SER A 428 -20.71 29.35 0.15
C SER A 428 -20.88 28.05 0.95
N ILE A 429 -20.00 27.76 1.91
CA ILE A 429 -20.12 26.61 2.83
C ILE A 429 -21.36 26.77 3.73
N LYS A 430 -21.59 27.98 4.27
CA LYS A 430 -22.78 28.28 5.09
C LYS A 430 -24.08 28.07 4.30
N GLU A 431 -24.10 28.45 3.02
CA GLU A 431 -25.27 28.27 2.17
C GLU A 431 -25.53 26.78 1.86
N GLU A 432 -24.51 26.01 1.48
CA GLU A 432 -24.65 24.56 1.25
C GLU A 432 -25.09 23.82 2.51
N LEU A 433 -24.54 24.19 3.68
CA LEU A 433 -24.98 23.64 4.95
C LEU A 433 -26.48 23.90 5.19
N ARG A 434 -26.95 25.13 4.99
CA ARG A 434 -28.37 25.48 5.17
C ARG A 434 -29.28 24.65 4.28
N VAL A 435 -28.94 24.51 3.01
CA VAL A 435 -29.72 23.70 2.05
C VAL A 435 -29.72 22.22 2.48
N ARG A 436 -28.55 21.68 2.80
CA ARG A 436 -28.40 20.26 3.16
C ARG A 436 -29.10 19.88 4.45
N LEU A 437 -29.10 20.75 5.46
CA LEU A 437 -29.84 20.52 6.71
C LEU A 437 -31.34 20.44 6.46
N ALA A 438 -31.89 21.35 5.64
CA ALA A 438 -33.31 21.32 5.29
C ALA A 438 -33.71 20.05 4.52
N GLU A 439 -32.82 19.50 3.68
CA GLU A 439 -33.05 18.20 3.02
C GLU A 439 -33.09 17.04 4.03
N LEU A 440 -32.10 16.98 4.93
CA LEU A 440 -31.99 15.90 5.92
C LEU A 440 -33.16 15.93 6.92
N GLU A 441 -33.56 17.12 7.40
CA GLU A 441 -34.70 17.29 8.29
C GLU A 441 -36.02 16.87 7.63
N LYS A 442 -36.25 17.25 6.37
CA LYS A 442 -37.43 16.83 5.60
C LYS A 442 -37.47 15.33 5.36
N ALA A 443 -36.31 14.70 5.21
CA ALA A 443 -36.18 13.26 5.05
C ALA A 443 -36.27 12.48 6.39
N GLY A 444 -36.45 13.16 7.53
CA GLY A 444 -36.50 12.53 8.86
C GLY A 444 -35.14 12.07 9.40
N ARG A 445 -34.04 12.50 8.77
CA ARG A 445 -32.65 12.11 9.10
C ARG A 445 -32.02 13.10 10.09
N LEU A 446 -32.63 13.16 11.28
CA LEU A 446 -32.30 14.17 12.31
C LEU A 446 -30.91 13.98 12.92
N LEU A 447 -30.45 12.74 13.06
CA LEU A 447 -29.13 12.44 13.61
C LEU A 447 -28.02 12.93 12.68
N GLU A 448 -28.17 12.68 11.38
CA GLU A 448 -27.24 13.13 10.34
C GLU A 448 -27.25 14.65 10.21
N ALA A 449 -28.43 15.29 10.29
CA ALA A 449 -28.54 16.75 10.31
C ALA A 449 -27.77 17.35 11.49
N GLN A 450 -28.01 16.84 12.71
CA GLN A 450 -27.33 17.32 13.92
C GLN A 450 -25.81 17.14 13.84
N ARG A 451 -25.35 15.97 13.37
CA ARG A 451 -23.93 15.66 13.19
C ARG A 451 -23.26 16.62 12.20
N LEU A 452 -23.90 16.84 11.05
CA LEU A 452 -23.40 17.70 9.99
C LEU A 452 -23.32 19.16 10.46
N GLU A 453 -24.35 19.64 11.15
CA GLU A 453 -24.42 21.00 11.69
C GLU A 453 -23.30 21.27 12.70
N GLN A 454 -23.12 20.38 13.68
CA GLN A 454 -22.11 20.54 14.73
C GLN A 454 -20.70 20.60 14.14
N ARG A 455 -20.36 19.66 13.26
CA ARG A 455 -19.02 19.59 12.66
C ARG A 455 -18.76 20.76 11.72
N THR A 456 -19.69 21.07 10.83
CA THR A 456 -19.49 22.15 9.85
C THR A 456 -19.39 23.51 10.51
N ARG A 457 -20.17 23.78 11.56
CA ARG A 457 -20.06 25.04 12.33
C ARG A 457 -18.70 25.17 13.03
N TYR A 458 -18.24 24.09 13.65
CA TYR A 458 -16.90 24.06 14.26
C TYR A 458 -15.80 24.32 13.22
N ASP A 459 -15.86 23.67 12.05
CA ASP A 459 -14.90 23.89 10.97
C ASP A 459 -14.93 25.35 10.47
N ILE A 460 -16.11 25.96 10.34
CA ILE A 460 -16.27 27.38 9.98
C ILE A 460 -15.66 28.31 11.04
N GLU A 461 -15.92 28.08 12.32
CA GLU A 461 -15.36 28.89 13.41
C GLU A 461 -13.82 28.85 13.40
N MET A 462 -13.25 27.67 13.15
CA MET A 462 -11.81 27.48 13.01
C MET A 462 -11.24 28.20 11.77
N LEU A 463 -11.93 28.14 10.63
CA LEU A 463 -11.54 28.86 9.42
C LEU A 463 -11.57 30.38 9.61
N GLU A 464 -12.57 30.92 10.31
CA GLU A 464 -12.67 32.35 10.62
C GLU A 464 -11.58 32.82 11.59
N ALA A 465 -11.26 32.01 12.61
CA ALA A 465 -10.30 32.37 13.65
C ALA A 465 -8.83 32.20 13.22
N THR A 466 -8.51 31.08 12.56
CA THR A 466 -7.11 30.68 12.29
C THR A 466 -6.75 30.65 10.81
N GLY A 467 -7.74 30.70 9.91
CA GLY A 467 -7.54 30.53 8.48
C GLY A 467 -7.39 29.08 8.02
N SER A 468 -7.50 28.10 8.93
CA SER A 468 -7.40 26.67 8.63
C SER A 468 -8.27 25.82 9.57
N CYS A 469 -8.56 24.58 9.18
CA CYS A 469 -9.28 23.61 10.02
C CYS A 469 -8.80 22.18 9.75
N ALA A 470 -9.14 21.25 10.66
CA ALA A 470 -8.82 19.84 10.48
C ALA A 470 -9.66 19.24 9.33
N GLY A 471 -9.00 18.75 8.30
CA GLY A 471 -9.69 18.23 7.13
C GLY A 471 -10.16 19.32 6.15
N ILE A 472 -9.48 20.48 6.13
CA ILE A 472 -9.74 21.60 5.21
C ILE A 472 -9.85 21.18 3.74
N GLU A 473 -9.18 20.10 3.33
CA GLU A 473 -9.24 19.56 1.98
C GLU A 473 -10.66 19.20 1.53
N ASN A 474 -11.57 18.89 2.47
CA ASN A 474 -12.97 18.59 2.16
C ASN A 474 -13.75 19.82 1.66
N TYR A 475 -13.21 21.03 1.85
CA TYR A 475 -13.77 22.28 1.35
C TYR A 475 -13.02 22.82 0.11
N SER A 476 -12.10 22.03 -0.47
CA SER A 476 -11.20 22.46 -1.56
C SER A 476 -11.92 23.04 -2.78
N ARG A 477 -13.12 22.56 -3.14
CA ARG A 477 -13.94 23.16 -4.20
C ARG A 477 -14.14 24.67 -3.98
N TYR A 478 -14.52 25.04 -2.77
CA TYR A 478 -14.79 26.44 -2.44
C TYR A 478 -13.52 27.27 -2.36
N LEU A 479 -12.42 26.67 -1.89
CA LEU A 479 -11.12 27.33 -1.79
C LEU A 479 -10.49 27.59 -3.16
N THR A 480 -10.75 26.72 -4.14
CA THR A 480 -10.24 26.86 -5.51
C THR A 480 -11.17 27.67 -6.42
N GLY A 481 -12.42 27.92 -6.02
CA GLY A 481 -13.41 28.63 -6.83
C GLY A 481 -13.95 27.83 -8.02
N ARG A 482 -13.74 26.50 -8.03
CA ARG A 482 -14.23 25.59 -9.07
C ARG A 482 -15.74 25.35 -8.96
N ASN A 483 -16.40 25.07 -10.07
CA ASN A 483 -17.82 24.73 -10.06
C ASN A 483 -18.05 23.29 -9.55
N PRO A 484 -19.24 22.96 -9.01
CA PRO A 484 -19.58 21.61 -8.59
C PRO A 484 -19.30 20.56 -9.66
N GLY A 485 -18.59 19.49 -9.29
CA GLY A 485 -18.17 18.39 -10.16
C GLY A 485 -17.04 18.67 -11.14
N GLU A 486 -16.50 19.90 -11.21
CA GLU A 486 -15.24 20.14 -11.93
C GLU A 486 -14.07 19.42 -11.23
N PRO A 487 -13.05 18.96 -11.97
CA PRO A 487 -11.90 18.33 -11.34
C PRO A 487 -11.10 19.37 -10.52
N PRO A 488 -10.50 18.95 -9.39
CA PRO A 488 -9.59 19.81 -8.66
C PRO A 488 -8.28 20.02 -9.45
N PRO A 489 -7.53 21.10 -9.17
CA PRO A 489 -6.20 21.30 -9.74
C PRO A 489 -5.27 20.15 -9.37
N THR A 490 -4.52 19.61 -10.32
CA THR A 490 -3.58 18.49 -10.09
C THR A 490 -2.20 18.82 -10.64
N LEU A 491 -1.23 17.91 -10.50
CA LEU A 491 0.09 18.08 -11.10
C LEU A 491 -0.01 18.28 -12.63
N PHE A 492 -1.01 17.69 -13.29
CA PHE A 492 -1.24 17.86 -14.72
C PHE A 492 -1.55 19.31 -15.15
N GLU A 493 -2.00 20.18 -14.24
CA GLU A 493 -2.12 21.62 -14.56
C GLU A 493 -0.77 22.34 -14.52
N TYR A 494 0.21 21.81 -13.77
CA TYR A 494 1.59 22.33 -13.71
C TYR A 494 2.43 21.86 -14.90
N ILE A 495 2.16 20.66 -15.43
CA ILE A 495 2.92 20.05 -16.53
C ILE A 495 2.77 20.87 -17.81
N PRO A 496 3.86 21.24 -18.52
CA PRO A 496 3.80 21.98 -19.77
C PRO A 496 3.19 21.21 -20.93
N ASP A 497 2.57 21.96 -21.86
CA ASP A 497 1.87 21.38 -23.02
C ASP A 497 2.82 20.59 -23.92
N ASN A 498 4.10 20.99 -23.95
CA ASN A 498 5.17 20.27 -24.63
C ASN A 498 5.83 19.20 -23.75
N ALA A 499 5.30 18.81 -22.60
CA ALA A 499 5.88 17.71 -21.83
C ALA A 499 5.65 16.35 -22.50
N LEU A 500 6.36 15.35 -22.01
CA LEU A 500 6.14 13.94 -22.30
C LEU A 500 5.67 13.22 -21.03
N LEU A 501 4.72 12.30 -21.17
CA LEU A 501 4.29 11.40 -20.11
C LEU A 501 4.76 9.99 -20.43
N PHE A 502 5.56 9.39 -19.57
CA PHE A 502 5.86 7.98 -19.60
C PHE A 502 5.03 7.27 -18.53
N ILE A 503 4.38 6.17 -18.89
CA ILE A 503 3.63 5.35 -17.93
C ILE A 503 4.35 4.02 -17.82
N ASP A 504 5.13 3.85 -16.75
CA ASP A 504 5.82 2.60 -16.48
C ASP A 504 4.86 1.54 -15.94
N GLU A 505 5.13 0.29 -16.30
CA GLU A 505 4.25 -0.87 -16.08
C GLU A 505 2.77 -0.52 -16.38
N SER A 506 2.53 0.02 -17.57
CA SER A 506 1.27 0.67 -17.96
C SER A 506 0.01 -0.16 -17.70
N HIS A 507 0.11 -1.48 -17.88
CA HIS A 507 -0.98 -2.43 -17.68
C HIS A 507 -1.55 -2.41 -16.24
N VAL A 508 -0.73 -2.04 -15.25
CA VAL A 508 -1.13 -1.81 -13.86
C VAL A 508 -1.45 -0.34 -13.64
N SER A 509 -0.55 0.56 -14.03
CA SER A 509 -0.66 2.01 -13.77
C SER A 509 -1.95 2.62 -14.34
N VAL A 510 -2.32 2.28 -15.58
CA VAL A 510 -3.54 2.78 -16.24
C VAL A 510 -4.79 2.29 -15.51
N SER A 511 -4.83 1.01 -15.15
CA SER A 511 -5.92 0.42 -14.38
C SER A 511 -6.06 1.06 -12.99
N GLN A 512 -4.93 1.33 -12.33
CA GLN A 512 -4.87 1.98 -11.03
C GLN A 512 -5.43 3.41 -11.08
N ILE A 513 -5.07 4.22 -12.07
CA ILE A 513 -5.62 5.56 -12.30
C ILE A 513 -7.15 5.51 -12.35
N GLY A 514 -7.71 4.57 -13.12
CA GLY A 514 -9.17 4.40 -13.19
C GLY A 514 -9.82 3.90 -11.88
N GLY A 515 -9.06 3.24 -11.01
CA GLY A 515 -9.52 2.75 -9.70
C GLY A 515 -9.60 3.82 -8.61
N MET A 516 -8.68 4.80 -8.62
CA MET A 516 -8.54 5.78 -7.53
C MET A 516 -9.82 6.58 -7.27
N TYR A 517 -10.45 7.11 -8.33
CA TYR A 517 -11.71 7.87 -8.22
C TYR A 517 -12.86 7.02 -7.66
N ARG A 518 -13.02 5.78 -8.13
CA ARG A 518 -14.14 4.92 -7.70
C ARG A 518 -14.07 4.58 -6.20
N GLY A 519 -12.87 4.34 -5.70
CA GLY A 519 -12.63 4.09 -4.27
C GLY A 519 -12.91 5.33 -3.42
N ASP A 520 -12.36 6.48 -3.82
CA ASP A 520 -12.54 7.75 -3.09
C ASP A 520 -14.01 8.20 -3.08
N PHE A 521 -14.69 8.11 -4.23
CA PHE A 521 -16.10 8.45 -4.38
C PHE A 521 -16.99 7.61 -3.46
N ARG A 522 -16.83 6.28 -3.44
CA ARG A 522 -17.63 5.39 -2.56
C ARG A 522 -17.46 5.75 -1.09
N ARG A 523 -16.21 5.97 -0.65
CA ARG A 523 -15.90 6.34 0.73
C ARG A 523 -16.54 7.68 1.13
N LYS A 524 -16.43 8.69 0.28
CA LYS A 524 -16.95 10.04 0.54
C LYS A 524 -18.46 10.15 0.39
N ALA A 525 -19.04 9.43 -0.54
CA ALA A 525 -20.49 9.33 -0.68
C ALA A 525 -21.12 8.81 0.62
N THR A 526 -20.55 7.76 1.22
CA THR A 526 -21.00 7.27 2.54
C THR A 526 -20.85 8.34 3.64
N LEU A 527 -19.75 9.08 3.69
CA LEU A 527 -19.60 10.18 4.68
C LEU A 527 -20.65 11.29 4.51
N ALA A 528 -20.92 11.70 3.27
CA ALA A 528 -21.89 12.74 2.94
C ALA A 528 -23.35 12.27 3.15
N GLU A 529 -23.60 10.99 2.87
CA GLU A 529 -24.88 10.35 3.11
C GLU A 529 -25.18 10.33 4.60
N TYR A 530 -24.26 9.92 5.46
CA TYR A 530 -24.46 9.83 6.91
C TYR A 530 -24.14 11.12 7.70
N GLY A 531 -24.07 12.28 7.02
CA GLY A 531 -23.95 13.59 7.68
C GLY A 531 -22.60 13.85 8.37
N PHE A 532 -21.53 13.15 8.00
CA PHE A 532 -20.17 13.43 8.51
C PHE A 532 -19.48 14.58 7.75
N ARG A 533 -19.83 14.77 6.48
CA ARG A 533 -19.31 15.82 5.59
C ARG A 533 -20.41 16.38 4.70
N LEU A 534 -20.20 17.60 4.18
CA LEU A 534 -21.08 18.16 3.15
C LEU A 534 -20.91 17.42 1.81
N PRO A 535 -21.91 17.42 0.91
CA PRO A 535 -21.79 16.83 -0.42
C PRO A 535 -20.59 17.36 -1.23
N SER A 536 -20.20 18.62 -1.03
CA SER A 536 -18.99 19.21 -1.60
C SER A 536 -17.69 18.45 -1.34
N CYS A 537 -17.62 17.62 -0.29
CA CYS A 537 -16.42 16.83 -0.04
C CYS A 537 -16.10 15.86 -1.17
N MET A 538 -17.10 15.44 -1.97
CA MET A 538 -16.91 14.57 -3.13
C MET A 538 -16.16 15.25 -4.29
N ASP A 539 -16.13 16.59 -4.31
CA ASP A 539 -15.39 17.36 -5.32
C ASP A 539 -13.90 17.50 -4.97
N ASN A 540 -13.53 17.28 -3.72
CA ASN A 540 -12.15 16.93 -3.37
C ASN A 540 -11.93 15.49 -3.80
N ARG A 541 -11.30 15.22 -4.94
CA ARG A 541 -11.17 13.84 -5.46
C ARG A 541 -9.98 13.72 -6.40
N PRO A 542 -9.45 12.52 -6.65
CA PRO A 542 -8.57 12.33 -7.78
C PRO A 542 -9.34 12.55 -9.11
N LEU A 543 -8.58 12.75 -10.19
CA LEU A 543 -9.15 12.81 -11.53
C LEU A 543 -9.91 11.52 -11.88
N ARG A 544 -11.02 11.68 -12.61
CA ARG A 544 -11.64 10.57 -13.33
C ARG A 544 -10.74 10.14 -14.47
N PHE A 545 -10.91 8.92 -14.95
CA PHE A 545 -10.08 8.39 -16.03
C PHE A 545 -10.19 9.24 -17.30
N GLU A 546 -11.40 9.69 -17.63
CA GLU A 546 -11.69 10.53 -18.79
C GLU A 546 -11.10 11.94 -18.66
N GLU A 547 -11.06 12.47 -17.43
CA GLU A 547 -10.43 13.77 -17.14
C GLU A 547 -8.91 13.67 -17.27
N TRP A 548 -8.31 12.60 -16.74
CA TRP A 548 -6.89 12.32 -16.91
C TRP A 548 -6.52 12.13 -18.39
N ASP A 549 -7.29 11.34 -19.14
CA ASP A 549 -7.06 11.13 -20.57
C ASP A 549 -7.21 12.43 -21.37
N ALA A 550 -8.08 13.35 -20.96
CA ALA A 550 -8.18 14.68 -21.57
C ALA A 550 -7.02 15.63 -21.18
N MET A 551 -6.50 15.53 -19.96
CA MET A 551 -5.39 16.37 -19.46
C MET A 551 -4.01 15.91 -19.92
N ARG A 552 -3.80 14.60 -20.14
CA ARG A 552 -2.45 14.06 -20.39
C ARG A 552 -1.81 14.62 -21.66
N PRO A 553 -0.49 14.89 -21.64
CA PRO A 553 0.28 15.26 -22.84
C PRO A 553 0.55 14.04 -23.72
N LEU A 554 1.44 14.17 -24.71
CA LEU A 554 1.92 13.03 -25.49
C LEU A 554 2.45 11.94 -24.54
N THR A 555 1.99 10.72 -24.73
CA THR A 555 2.19 9.63 -23.77
C THR A 555 2.87 8.43 -24.43
N VAL A 556 3.89 7.90 -23.76
CA VAL A 556 4.50 6.61 -24.07
C VAL A 556 4.17 5.63 -22.96
N ALA A 557 3.35 4.62 -23.27
CA ALA A 557 3.05 3.51 -22.37
C ALA A 557 4.18 2.48 -22.44
N VAL A 558 4.77 2.14 -21.29
CA VAL A 558 5.94 1.26 -21.20
C VAL A 558 5.53 0.00 -20.45
N SER A 559 5.58 -1.15 -21.13
CA SER A 559 5.18 -2.43 -20.54
C SER A 559 5.71 -3.62 -21.33
N ALA A 560 6.01 -4.73 -20.65
CA ALA A 560 6.29 -6.01 -21.32
C ALA A 560 5.01 -6.71 -21.81
N THR A 561 3.87 -6.31 -21.24
CA THR A 561 2.54 -6.87 -21.46
C THR A 561 1.53 -5.72 -21.45
N PRO A 562 1.49 -4.87 -22.49
CA PRO A 562 0.58 -3.72 -22.54
C PRO A 562 -0.89 -4.16 -22.42
N GLY A 563 -1.70 -3.37 -21.72
CA GLY A 563 -3.13 -3.62 -21.60
C GLY A 563 -3.89 -3.32 -22.91
N SER A 564 -5.19 -3.63 -22.90
CA SER A 564 -6.04 -3.42 -24.08
C SER A 564 -6.21 -1.93 -24.41
N TRP A 565 -6.26 -1.08 -23.39
CA TRP A 565 -6.48 0.36 -23.58
C TRP A 565 -5.28 1.01 -24.28
N GLU A 566 -4.06 0.68 -23.87
CA GLU A 566 -2.85 1.23 -24.46
C GLU A 566 -2.73 0.86 -25.94
N MET A 567 -3.01 -0.41 -26.27
CA MET A 567 -2.99 -0.91 -27.64
C MET A 567 -4.06 -0.26 -28.52
N GLU A 568 -5.27 -0.05 -27.97
CA GLU A 568 -6.34 0.67 -28.68
C GLU A 568 -5.96 2.13 -28.95
N GLN A 569 -5.38 2.81 -27.96
CA GLN A 569 -4.97 4.21 -28.07
C GLN A 569 -3.82 4.44 -29.05
N ALA A 570 -2.91 3.46 -29.19
CA ALA A 570 -1.82 3.50 -30.16
C ALA A 570 -2.22 2.96 -31.56
N GLY A 571 -3.50 2.62 -31.77
CA GLY A 571 -3.97 2.05 -33.04
C GLY A 571 -3.36 0.69 -33.38
N GLY A 572 -2.86 -0.03 -32.37
CA GLY A 572 -2.19 -1.32 -32.51
C GLY A 572 -0.69 -1.25 -32.87
N VAL A 573 -0.11 -0.06 -33.02
CA VAL A 573 1.31 0.14 -33.33
C VAL A 573 2.12 0.22 -32.03
N PHE A 574 3.30 -0.42 -32.01
CA PHE A 574 4.20 -0.41 -30.86
C PHE A 574 5.66 -0.48 -31.31
N ALA A 575 6.54 0.18 -30.56
CA ALA A 575 7.98 -0.01 -30.65
C ALA A 575 8.36 -1.26 -29.85
N GLU A 576 8.95 -2.25 -30.50
CA GLU A 576 9.33 -3.52 -29.87
C GLU A 576 10.78 -3.47 -29.36
N GLN A 577 10.98 -3.85 -28.09
CA GLN A 577 12.31 -3.95 -27.47
C GLN A 577 12.45 -5.27 -26.71
N VAL A 578 12.84 -6.32 -27.44
CA VAL A 578 12.92 -7.71 -26.94
C VAL A 578 14.38 -8.16 -26.74
N ILE A 579 15.31 -7.63 -27.52
CA ILE A 579 16.74 -7.96 -27.41
C ILE A 579 17.34 -7.26 -26.18
N ARG A 580 18.01 -8.05 -25.33
CA ARG A 580 18.71 -7.53 -24.14
C ARG A 580 20.15 -7.15 -24.51
N PRO A 581 20.70 -6.03 -23.99
CA PRO A 581 22.08 -5.63 -24.27
C PRO A 581 23.14 -6.70 -23.96
N THR A 582 22.91 -7.54 -22.95
CA THR A 582 23.82 -8.62 -22.55
C THR A 582 23.65 -9.92 -23.35
N GLY A 583 22.75 -9.95 -24.35
CA GLY A 583 22.44 -11.15 -25.12
C GLY A 583 21.61 -12.20 -24.34
N LEU A 584 21.15 -11.91 -23.14
CA LEU A 584 20.30 -12.83 -22.38
C LEU A 584 18.99 -13.14 -23.10
N ILE A 585 18.61 -14.42 -23.07
CA ILE A 585 17.44 -14.95 -23.77
C ILE A 585 16.30 -15.26 -22.80
N ASP A 586 15.07 -15.25 -23.30
CA ASP A 586 13.90 -15.70 -22.54
C ASP A 586 14.05 -17.20 -22.19
N PRO A 587 13.69 -17.63 -20.97
CA PRO A 587 13.97 -18.98 -20.48
C PRO A 587 13.13 -20.05 -21.20
N PRO A 588 13.58 -21.31 -21.27
CA PRO A 588 12.76 -22.41 -21.74
C PRO A 588 11.63 -22.67 -20.74
N VAL A 589 10.44 -22.97 -21.28
CA VAL A 589 9.23 -23.25 -20.50
C VAL A 589 8.83 -24.70 -20.70
N GLU A 590 8.77 -25.47 -19.61
CA GLU A 590 8.29 -26.84 -19.58
C GLU A 590 6.92 -26.93 -18.90
N VAL A 591 6.06 -27.85 -19.34
CA VAL A 591 4.79 -28.16 -18.67
C VAL A 591 4.88 -29.56 -18.07
N ARG A 592 4.61 -29.69 -16.77
CA ARG A 592 4.60 -30.98 -16.04
C ARG A 592 3.26 -31.18 -15.32
N SER A 593 2.90 -32.42 -15.01
CA SER A 593 1.63 -32.73 -14.34
C SER A 593 1.57 -32.14 -12.93
N ALA A 594 0.40 -31.65 -12.52
CA ALA A 594 0.17 -31.10 -11.20
C ALA A 594 0.09 -32.18 -10.10
N ARG A 595 -0.10 -33.45 -10.47
CA ARG A 595 -0.35 -34.55 -9.51
C ARG A 595 0.80 -34.82 -8.54
N SER A 596 2.04 -34.67 -9.00
CA SER A 596 3.26 -34.87 -8.22
C SER A 596 4.10 -33.59 -8.15
N GLN A 597 3.44 -32.42 -8.22
CA GLN A 597 4.13 -31.14 -8.35
C GLN A 597 5.07 -30.84 -7.17
N VAL A 598 4.69 -31.17 -5.93
CA VAL A 598 5.50 -30.85 -4.74
C VAL A 598 6.82 -31.63 -4.73
N ASP A 599 6.77 -32.93 -5.01
CA ASP A 599 7.96 -33.79 -5.04
C ASP A 599 8.92 -33.41 -6.18
N ASP A 600 8.38 -33.13 -7.37
CA ASP A 600 9.15 -32.72 -8.53
C ASP A 600 9.83 -31.36 -8.32
N VAL A 601 9.09 -30.38 -7.75
CA VAL A 601 9.63 -29.06 -7.38
C VAL A 601 10.75 -29.18 -6.38
N LEU A 602 10.61 -30.04 -5.36
CA LEU A 602 11.67 -30.27 -4.37
C LEU A 602 12.95 -30.80 -5.02
N GLY A 603 12.82 -31.71 -6.00
CA GLY A 603 13.94 -32.19 -6.80
C GLY A 603 14.66 -31.07 -7.56
N GLU A 604 13.91 -30.29 -8.36
CA GLU A 604 14.46 -29.19 -9.16
C GLU A 604 15.05 -28.07 -8.28
N ILE A 605 14.44 -27.80 -7.11
CA ILE A 605 14.99 -26.87 -6.10
C ILE A 605 16.37 -27.33 -5.63
N ARG A 606 16.52 -28.61 -5.27
CA ARG A 606 17.80 -29.15 -4.77
C ARG A 606 18.88 -29.09 -5.84
N GLU A 607 18.54 -29.41 -7.09
CA GLU A 607 19.47 -29.29 -8.22
C GLU A 607 19.88 -27.83 -8.48
N THR A 608 18.92 -26.90 -8.40
CA THR A 608 19.18 -25.46 -8.57
C THR A 608 20.06 -24.91 -7.46
N ALA A 609 19.77 -25.27 -6.21
CA ALA A 609 20.55 -24.86 -5.05
C ALA A 609 21.98 -25.45 -5.08
N ALA A 610 22.15 -26.69 -5.57
CA ALA A 610 23.47 -27.31 -5.73
C ALA A 610 24.36 -26.57 -6.75
N LYS A 611 23.75 -25.92 -7.76
CA LYS A 611 24.45 -25.03 -8.71
C LYS A 611 24.72 -23.64 -8.14
N GLY A 612 24.25 -23.34 -6.92
CA GLY A 612 24.39 -22.05 -6.26
C GLY A 612 23.36 -21.00 -6.69
N TYR A 613 22.36 -21.37 -7.49
CA TYR A 613 21.28 -20.49 -7.94
C TYR A 613 20.12 -20.43 -6.94
N ARG A 614 19.20 -19.49 -7.17
CA ARG A 614 17.97 -19.29 -6.38
C ARG A 614 16.73 -19.75 -7.13
N THR A 615 15.69 -20.10 -6.38
CA THR A 615 14.40 -20.51 -6.92
C THR A 615 13.27 -19.59 -6.45
N LEU A 616 12.40 -19.21 -7.39
CA LEU A 616 11.13 -18.56 -7.08
C LEU A 616 9.99 -19.54 -7.33
N CYS A 617 9.13 -19.77 -6.33
CA CYS A 617 7.97 -20.64 -6.45
C CYS A 617 6.69 -19.82 -6.27
N THR A 618 5.77 -19.90 -7.23
CA THR A 618 4.48 -19.17 -7.15
C THR A 618 3.32 -20.11 -6.86
N VAL A 619 2.52 -19.76 -5.86
CA VAL A 619 1.29 -20.48 -5.44
C VAL A 619 0.06 -19.58 -5.55
N LEU A 620 -1.13 -20.13 -5.34
CA LEU A 620 -2.39 -19.41 -5.48
C LEU A 620 -2.90 -18.75 -4.18
N THR A 621 -2.54 -19.28 -3.01
CA THR A 621 -3.09 -18.83 -1.73
C THR A 621 -2.02 -18.63 -0.66
N LYS A 622 -2.30 -17.79 0.34
CA LYS A 622 -1.41 -17.54 1.49
C LYS A 622 -1.11 -18.81 2.26
N ARG A 623 -2.16 -19.56 2.56
CA ARG A 623 -2.05 -20.85 3.24
C ARG A 623 -1.15 -21.82 2.49
N MET A 624 -1.28 -21.93 1.17
CA MET A 624 -0.39 -22.79 0.39
C MET A 624 1.07 -22.30 0.40
N ALA A 625 1.31 -20.99 0.50
CA ALA A 625 2.67 -20.46 0.60
C ALA A 625 3.30 -20.82 1.93
N GLU A 626 2.54 -20.71 3.02
CA GLU A 626 2.92 -21.11 4.38
C GLU A 626 3.14 -22.62 4.46
N ASP A 627 2.14 -23.42 4.08
CA ASP A 627 2.17 -24.89 4.12
C ASP A 627 3.33 -25.45 3.27
N LEU A 628 3.56 -24.93 2.06
CA LEU A 628 4.68 -25.36 1.21
C LEU A 628 6.03 -24.97 1.81
N THR A 629 6.11 -23.80 2.43
CA THR A 629 7.36 -23.35 3.08
C THR A 629 7.70 -24.20 4.28
N GLU A 630 6.71 -24.55 5.11
CA GLU A 630 6.90 -25.47 6.24
C GLU A 630 7.36 -26.84 5.76
N TYR A 631 6.69 -27.41 4.75
CA TYR A 631 7.09 -28.69 4.16
C TYR A 631 8.52 -28.67 3.59
N LEU A 632 8.88 -27.64 2.82
CA LEU A 632 10.23 -27.50 2.26
C LEU A 632 11.28 -27.37 3.38
N HIS A 633 10.95 -26.66 4.45
CA HIS A 633 11.82 -26.49 5.61
C HIS A 633 12.06 -27.83 6.35
N GLU A 634 11.00 -28.62 6.57
CA GLU A 634 11.10 -29.97 7.15
C GLU A 634 11.97 -30.91 6.30
N GLN A 635 11.96 -30.73 4.98
CA GLN A 635 12.82 -31.47 4.04
C GLN A 635 14.26 -30.92 3.93
N GLY A 636 14.64 -29.99 4.80
CA GLY A 636 15.99 -29.42 4.92
C GLY A 636 16.31 -28.33 3.90
N VAL A 637 15.33 -27.76 3.21
CA VAL A 637 15.53 -26.65 2.26
C VAL A 637 15.53 -25.32 3.01
N ARG A 638 16.46 -24.42 2.65
CA ARG A 638 16.48 -23.05 3.17
C ARG A 638 15.45 -22.22 2.38
N VAL A 639 14.30 -21.96 2.98
CA VAL A 639 13.14 -21.35 2.33
C VAL A 639 12.52 -20.24 3.18
N ARG A 640 11.95 -19.23 2.52
CA ARG A 640 11.07 -18.21 3.10
C ARG A 640 9.84 -18.04 2.22
N TYR A 641 8.74 -17.55 2.79
CA TYR A 641 7.57 -17.15 2.03
C TYR A 641 7.44 -15.62 1.93
N MET A 642 6.64 -15.16 0.96
CA MET A 642 6.28 -13.77 0.80
C MET A 642 4.83 -13.59 0.36
N HIS A 643 4.00 -12.99 1.22
CA HIS A 643 2.61 -12.63 0.92
C HIS A 643 2.28 -11.18 1.36
N SER A 644 1.04 -10.75 1.10
CA SER A 644 0.60 -9.34 1.23
C SER A 644 0.67 -8.73 2.63
N ASP A 645 0.82 -9.53 3.68
CA ASP A 645 0.76 -9.05 5.07
C ASP A 645 2.16 -8.80 5.63
N ILE A 646 3.19 -9.17 4.88
CA ILE A 646 4.58 -8.81 5.16
C ILE A 646 4.77 -7.33 4.83
N ASP A 647 5.34 -6.60 5.78
CA ASP A 647 5.63 -5.18 5.62
C ASP A 647 6.64 -4.94 4.48
N THR A 648 6.61 -3.75 3.90
CA THR A 648 7.45 -3.39 2.76
C THR A 648 8.94 -3.44 3.11
N LEU A 649 9.32 -3.05 4.33
CA LEU A 649 10.70 -3.13 4.81
C LEU A 649 11.16 -4.58 4.96
N GLU A 650 10.36 -5.41 5.64
CA GLU A 650 10.65 -6.84 5.79
C GLU A 650 10.73 -7.55 4.42
N ARG A 651 9.91 -7.13 3.46
CA ARG A 651 9.98 -7.62 2.08
C ARG A 651 11.35 -7.35 1.43
N ILE A 652 11.87 -6.13 1.59
CA ILE A 652 13.18 -5.75 1.04
C ILE A 652 14.28 -6.60 1.70
N GLU A 653 14.20 -6.81 3.02
CA GLU A 653 15.14 -7.68 3.74
C GLU A 653 15.10 -9.13 3.24
N ILE A 654 13.90 -9.70 3.06
CA ILE A 654 13.74 -11.07 2.51
C ILE A 654 14.36 -11.18 1.11
N ILE A 655 14.13 -10.20 0.24
CA ILE A 655 14.70 -10.18 -1.12
C ILE A 655 16.23 -10.08 -1.05
N ARG A 656 16.76 -9.21 -0.20
CA ARG A 656 18.20 -9.07 0.01
C ARG A 656 18.83 -10.37 0.52
N ASP A 657 18.22 -11.00 1.50
CA ASP A 657 18.69 -12.27 2.08
C ASP A 657 18.67 -13.41 1.07
N LEU A 658 17.67 -13.44 0.17
CA LEU A 658 17.65 -14.37 -0.97
C LEU A 658 18.86 -14.14 -1.88
N ARG A 659 19.16 -12.88 -2.23
CA ARG A 659 20.31 -12.52 -3.07
C ARG A 659 21.64 -12.88 -2.41
N LEU A 660 21.79 -12.60 -1.11
CA LEU A 660 22.96 -12.96 -0.32
C LEU A 660 23.12 -14.48 -0.14
N GLY A 661 22.07 -15.26 -0.40
CA GLY A 661 22.09 -16.72 -0.21
C GLY A 661 21.95 -17.16 1.23
N ALA A 662 21.33 -16.34 2.08
CA ALA A 662 20.89 -16.76 3.41
C ALA A 662 19.88 -17.92 3.29
N PHE A 663 19.05 -17.88 2.25
CA PHE A 663 18.17 -18.97 1.84
C PHE A 663 18.12 -19.10 0.31
N ASP A 664 17.63 -20.23 -0.18
CA ASP A 664 17.70 -20.61 -1.60
C ASP A 664 16.37 -20.43 -2.34
N VAL A 665 15.25 -20.54 -1.62
CA VAL A 665 13.91 -20.59 -2.20
C VAL A 665 13.00 -19.53 -1.60
N LEU A 666 12.30 -18.79 -2.48
CA LEU A 666 11.24 -17.86 -2.08
C LEU A 666 9.89 -18.32 -2.63
N VAL A 667 8.95 -18.62 -1.73
CA VAL A 667 7.58 -19.02 -2.06
C VAL A 667 6.68 -17.79 -1.99
N GLY A 668 6.06 -17.40 -3.09
CA GLY A 668 5.19 -16.22 -3.14
C GLY A 668 3.88 -16.48 -3.87
N ILE A 669 2.98 -15.49 -3.82
CA ILE A 669 1.72 -15.50 -4.56
C ILE A 669 1.82 -14.54 -5.74
N ASN A 670 1.51 -13.27 -5.48
CA ASN A 670 1.48 -12.20 -6.47
C ASN A 670 2.72 -11.30 -6.43
N LEU A 671 3.41 -11.27 -5.29
CA LEU A 671 4.46 -10.29 -4.99
C LEU A 671 5.79 -10.55 -5.71
N LEU A 672 5.85 -11.57 -6.56
CA LEU A 672 7.00 -11.89 -7.39
C LEU A 672 6.92 -11.21 -8.77
N ARG A 673 5.93 -10.33 -8.98
CA ARG A 673 5.60 -9.79 -10.31
C ARG A 673 6.21 -8.46 -10.70
N GLU A 674 6.56 -7.57 -9.76
CA GLU A 674 6.98 -6.20 -10.06
C GLU A 674 8.18 -5.81 -9.17
N GLY A 675 9.15 -5.09 -9.72
CA GLY A 675 10.30 -4.56 -8.95
C GLY A 675 11.29 -5.59 -8.37
N LEU A 676 11.11 -6.88 -8.64
CA LEU A 676 11.97 -7.95 -8.08
C LEU A 676 13.06 -8.35 -9.08
N ASP A 677 14.18 -7.63 -9.09
CA ASP A 677 15.32 -7.93 -9.97
C ASP A 677 16.35 -8.83 -9.27
N ILE A 678 16.34 -10.12 -9.61
CA ILE A 678 17.20 -11.15 -8.99
C ILE A 678 17.94 -11.92 -10.08
N PRO A 679 19.14 -11.48 -10.48
CA PRO A 679 19.96 -12.20 -11.45
C PRO A 679 20.38 -13.60 -11.00
N GLU A 680 20.40 -13.83 -9.69
CA GLU A 680 20.74 -15.12 -9.07
C GLU A 680 19.63 -16.19 -9.25
N CYS A 681 18.45 -15.80 -9.75
CA CYS A 681 17.31 -16.69 -9.98
C CYS A 681 17.53 -17.59 -11.21
N GLY A 682 17.81 -18.87 -10.98
CA GLY A 682 17.99 -19.88 -12.04
C GLY A 682 16.73 -20.70 -12.35
N PHE A 683 15.76 -20.75 -11.42
CA PHE A 683 14.57 -21.58 -11.59
C PHE A 683 13.31 -20.88 -11.11
N VAL A 684 12.23 -20.92 -11.91
CA VAL A 684 10.90 -20.46 -11.53
C VAL A 684 9.89 -21.61 -11.64
N ALA A 685 9.22 -21.92 -10.54
CA ALA A 685 8.15 -22.90 -10.48
C ALA A 685 6.78 -22.18 -10.39
N ILE A 686 5.85 -22.53 -11.27
CA ILE A 686 4.46 -22.03 -11.23
C ILE A 686 3.53 -23.20 -10.92
N LEU A 687 3.08 -23.29 -9.65
CA LEU A 687 2.15 -24.32 -9.21
C LEU A 687 0.73 -24.00 -9.65
N ASP A 688 -0.04 -25.05 -9.93
CA ASP A 688 -1.43 -24.95 -10.37
C ASP A 688 -1.60 -23.95 -11.54
N ALA A 689 -0.75 -24.06 -12.56
CA ALA A 689 -0.71 -23.13 -13.68
C ALA A 689 -1.98 -23.17 -14.56
N ASP A 690 -2.76 -24.24 -14.47
CA ASP A 690 -4.03 -24.42 -15.18
C ASP A 690 -5.25 -23.79 -14.50
N LYS A 691 -5.08 -23.22 -13.30
CA LYS A 691 -6.16 -22.51 -12.60
C LYS A 691 -6.29 -21.09 -13.13
N GLU A 692 -7.16 -20.91 -14.11
CA GLU A 692 -7.44 -19.59 -14.65
C GLU A 692 -7.93 -18.61 -13.58
N GLY A 693 -7.49 -17.36 -13.73
CA GLY A 693 -7.76 -16.27 -12.80
C GLY A 693 -6.68 -15.20 -12.91
N PHE A 694 -6.76 -14.19 -12.06
CA PHE A 694 -5.81 -13.07 -12.07
C PHE A 694 -4.34 -13.51 -11.87
N LEU A 695 -4.09 -14.59 -11.13
CA LEU A 695 -2.71 -15.08 -10.87
C LEU A 695 -2.12 -15.90 -12.02
N ARG A 696 -2.95 -16.35 -12.97
CA ARG A 696 -2.56 -17.22 -14.10
C ARG A 696 -3.09 -16.70 -15.44
N SER A 697 -3.35 -15.39 -15.51
CA SER A 697 -3.62 -14.73 -16.78
C SER A 697 -2.37 -14.75 -17.65
N GLU A 698 -2.56 -14.56 -18.96
CA GLU A 698 -1.47 -14.41 -19.93
C GLU A 698 -0.40 -13.40 -19.47
N THR A 699 -0.83 -12.21 -19.05
CA THR A 699 0.04 -11.16 -18.53
C THR A 699 0.85 -11.61 -17.32
N SER A 700 0.18 -12.27 -16.36
CA SER A 700 0.79 -12.74 -15.12
C SER A 700 1.82 -13.84 -15.36
N LEU A 701 1.53 -14.76 -16.28
CA LEU A 701 2.42 -15.84 -16.65
C LEU A 701 3.68 -15.29 -17.34
N ILE A 702 3.53 -14.40 -18.33
CA ILE A 702 4.65 -13.77 -19.02
C ILE A 702 5.57 -13.03 -18.04
N GLN A 703 5.00 -12.27 -17.11
CA GLN A 703 5.79 -11.55 -16.10
C GLN A 703 6.54 -12.49 -15.15
N THR A 704 5.87 -13.57 -14.72
CA THR A 704 6.48 -14.57 -13.82
C THR A 704 7.60 -15.33 -14.53
N ILE A 705 7.40 -15.71 -15.80
CA ILE A 705 8.42 -16.30 -16.66
C ILE A 705 9.62 -15.36 -16.81
N GLY A 706 9.36 -14.06 -16.99
CA GLY A 706 10.40 -13.04 -17.13
C GLY A 706 11.36 -12.93 -15.93
N ARG A 707 11.02 -13.47 -14.75
CA ARG A 707 11.90 -13.49 -13.58
C ARG A 707 13.10 -14.42 -13.74
N ALA A 708 12.98 -15.47 -14.55
CA ALA A 708 14.10 -16.35 -14.91
C ALA A 708 14.95 -15.80 -16.07
N ALA A 709 14.54 -14.73 -16.76
CA ALA A 709 15.23 -14.23 -17.95
C ALA A 709 16.49 -13.39 -17.67
N ARG A 710 16.87 -13.23 -16.40
CA ARG A 710 18.09 -12.52 -15.96
C ARG A 710 19.30 -13.43 -15.80
N ASN A 711 19.11 -14.74 -15.95
CA ASN A 711 20.12 -15.76 -15.76
C ASN A 711 20.27 -16.61 -17.03
N VAL A 712 21.51 -16.90 -17.45
CA VAL A 712 21.79 -17.71 -18.64
C VAL A 712 21.20 -19.13 -18.50
N ASP A 713 21.23 -19.69 -17.29
CA ASP A 713 20.69 -21.02 -16.98
C ASP A 713 19.23 -20.98 -16.51
N GLY A 714 18.56 -19.84 -16.67
CA GLY A 714 17.18 -19.63 -16.27
C GLY A 714 16.22 -20.64 -16.90
N LYS A 715 15.39 -21.30 -16.09
CA LYS A 715 14.37 -22.28 -16.50
C LYS A 715 13.03 -22.03 -15.82
N VAL A 716 11.93 -22.31 -16.52
CA VAL A 716 10.58 -22.22 -15.95
C VAL A 716 9.82 -23.53 -16.11
N ILE A 717 9.15 -23.98 -15.05
CA ILE A 717 8.23 -25.13 -15.10
C ILE A 717 6.82 -24.67 -14.69
N LEU A 718 5.85 -24.98 -15.55
CA LEU A 718 4.41 -24.81 -15.31
C LEU A 718 3.82 -26.16 -14.88
N TYR A 719 3.37 -26.26 -13.64
CA TYR A 719 2.69 -27.47 -13.14
C TYR A 719 1.19 -27.37 -13.42
N ALA A 720 0.71 -28.18 -14.36
CA ALA A 720 -0.65 -28.14 -14.88
C ALA A 720 -1.06 -29.51 -15.43
N ASP A 721 -2.33 -29.88 -15.27
CA ASP A 721 -2.88 -31.07 -15.92
C ASP A 721 -3.48 -30.74 -17.30
N ASN A 722 -3.86 -29.49 -17.55
CA ASN A 722 -4.37 -29.02 -18.84
C ASN A 722 -3.68 -27.73 -19.29
N ILE A 723 -3.47 -27.56 -20.60
CA ILE A 723 -2.97 -26.30 -21.16
C ILE A 723 -4.15 -25.35 -21.39
N THR A 724 -4.22 -24.27 -20.61
CA THR A 724 -5.24 -23.22 -20.75
C THR A 724 -4.94 -22.28 -21.93
N GLY A 725 -5.92 -21.46 -22.32
CA GLY A 725 -5.72 -20.46 -23.37
C GLY A 725 -4.66 -19.42 -22.97
N SER A 726 -4.63 -19.02 -21.70
CA SER A 726 -3.64 -18.10 -21.15
C SER A 726 -2.22 -18.70 -21.17
N MET A 727 -2.07 -19.97 -20.79
CA MET A 727 -0.78 -20.67 -20.86
C MET A 727 -0.26 -20.76 -22.29
N LYS A 728 -1.14 -21.14 -23.23
CA LYS A 728 -0.76 -21.28 -24.63
C LYS A 728 -0.19 -19.98 -25.20
N ARG A 729 -0.89 -18.85 -25.03
CA ARG A 729 -0.44 -17.55 -25.52
C ARG A 729 0.86 -17.09 -24.84
N ALA A 730 1.00 -17.30 -23.54
CA ALA A 730 2.23 -16.97 -22.81
C ALA A 730 3.44 -17.78 -23.30
N MET A 731 3.28 -19.09 -23.56
CA MET A 731 4.34 -19.95 -24.08
C MET A 731 4.71 -19.60 -25.53
N GLU A 732 3.73 -19.31 -26.38
CA GLU A 732 3.95 -18.89 -27.77
C GLU A 732 4.73 -17.58 -27.82
N GLU A 733 4.35 -16.59 -27.01
CA GLU A 733 5.05 -15.30 -26.96
C GLU A 733 6.47 -15.44 -26.40
N THR A 734 6.67 -16.26 -25.37
CA THR A 734 8.01 -16.53 -24.82
C THR A 734 8.91 -17.22 -25.86
N SER A 735 8.36 -18.19 -26.60
CA SER A 735 9.10 -18.91 -27.65
C SER A 735 9.48 -17.99 -28.81
N ARG A 736 8.54 -17.15 -29.28
CA ARG A 736 8.78 -16.14 -30.31
C ARG A 736 9.93 -15.19 -29.92
N ARG A 737 9.92 -14.68 -28.68
CA ARG A 737 10.96 -13.79 -28.15
C ARG A 737 12.32 -14.50 -28.10
N ARG A 738 12.35 -15.71 -27.56
CA ARG A 738 13.57 -16.53 -27.45
C ARG A 738 14.18 -16.80 -28.82
N GLU A 739 13.38 -17.17 -29.83
CA GLU A 739 13.85 -17.40 -31.19
C GLU A 739 14.49 -16.15 -31.82
N LYS A 740 13.83 -14.98 -31.69
CA LYS A 740 14.37 -13.70 -32.16
C LYS A 740 15.71 -13.36 -31.49
N GLN A 741 15.81 -13.55 -30.17
CA GLN A 741 17.03 -13.26 -29.40
C GLN A 741 18.17 -14.20 -29.78
N MET A 742 17.91 -15.51 -29.94
CA MET A 742 18.92 -16.48 -30.37
C MET A 742 19.44 -16.17 -31.78
N ALA A 743 18.54 -15.81 -32.71
CA ALA A 743 18.91 -15.43 -34.07
C ALA A 743 19.82 -14.19 -34.07
N TYR A 744 19.44 -13.15 -33.30
CA TYR A 744 20.25 -11.94 -33.17
C TYR A 744 21.63 -12.21 -32.58
N ASN A 745 21.70 -13.00 -31.51
CA ASN A 745 22.97 -13.37 -30.87
C ASN A 745 23.88 -14.12 -31.84
N ALA A 746 23.32 -15.05 -32.62
CA ALA A 746 24.07 -15.80 -33.63
C ALA A 746 24.60 -14.89 -34.76
N GLU A 747 23.78 -13.93 -35.22
CA GLU A 747 24.17 -12.97 -36.25
C GLU A 747 25.28 -12.00 -35.78
N HIS A 748 25.22 -11.58 -34.52
CA HIS A 748 26.13 -10.56 -33.96
C HIS A 748 27.30 -11.16 -33.16
N GLY A 749 27.40 -12.50 -33.08
CA GLY A 749 28.45 -13.19 -32.33
C GLY A 749 28.41 -12.94 -30.81
N ILE A 750 27.23 -12.70 -30.25
CA ILE A 750 27.04 -12.38 -28.83
C ILE A 750 26.89 -13.67 -28.03
N THR A 751 27.72 -13.83 -26.99
CA THR A 751 27.54 -14.90 -26.01
C THR A 751 26.72 -14.37 -24.83
N PRO A 752 25.60 -15.00 -24.44
CA PRO A 752 24.79 -14.52 -23.32
C PRO A 752 25.57 -14.53 -22.01
N GLU A 753 25.53 -13.41 -21.29
CA GLU A 753 26.15 -13.28 -19.97
C GLU A 753 25.12 -12.90 -18.89
N SER A 754 25.16 -13.58 -17.75
CA SER A 754 24.32 -13.26 -16.59
C SER A 754 24.69 -11.89 -16.02
N VAL A 755 23.68 -11.10 -15.64
CA VAL A 755 23.90 -9.76 -15.08
C VAL A 755 24.51 -9.86 -13.69
N LYS A 756 25.65 -9.20 -13.45
CA LYS A 756 26.24 -9.04 -12.11
C LYS A 756 25.78 -7.72 -11.50
N ALA A 757 24.63 -7.71 -10.83
CA ALA A 757 24.14 -6.51 -10.14
C ALA A 757 24.78 -6.39 -8.75
N LYS A 758 25.33 -5.21 -8.40
CA LYS A 758 25.82 -4.95 -7.04
C LYS A 758 24.66 -5.08 -6.04
N ILE A 759 24.94 -5.66 -4.88
CA ILE A 759 23.93 -5.88 -3.82
C ILE A 759 23.70 -4.57 -3.01
N SER A 760 24.63 -3.62 -3.08
CA SER A 760 24.63 -2.34 -2.34
C SER A 760 23.51 -1.37 -2.76
N ASP A 761 23.12 -1.35 -4.03
CA ASP A 761 22.32 -0.24 -4.60
C ASP A 761 20.82 -0.27 -4.21
N ILE A 762 20.34 -1.36 -3.60
CA ILE A 762 18.94 -1.47 -3.17
C ILE A 762 18.68 -0.68 -1.87
N LEU A 763 19.72 -0.50 -1.05
CA LEU A 763 19.64 0.10 0.29
C LEU A 763 19.79 1.63 0.29
N ASP A 764 20.38 2.22 -0.76
CA ASP A 764 20.56 3.68 -0.87
C ASP A 764 19.26 4.45 -1.18
N SER A 765 18.11 3.77 -1.16
CA SER A 765 16.82 4.43 -1.29
C SER A 765 16.61 5.43 -0.15
N VAL A 766 16.16 6.63 -0.48
CA VAL A 766 15.95 7.78 0.41
C VAL A 766 15.20 7.43 1.71
N TYR A 767 14.41 6.36 1.70
CA TYR A 767 13.67 5.83 2.85
C TYR A 767 14.54 5.22 3.96
N GLU A 768 15.78 4.80 3.69
CA GLU A 768 16.68 4.20 4.69
C GLU A 768 17.69 5.19 5.28
N ARG A 769 17.77 6.43 4.79
CA ARG A 769 18.67 7.45 5.38
C ARG A 769 18.30 7.81 6.82
N ASP A 770 17.07 7.51 7.27
CA ASP A 770 16.66 7.65 8.67
C ASP A 770 17.14 6.48 9.56
N HIS A 771 17.67 5.40 8.96
CA HIS A 771 18.20 4.22 9.64
C HIS A 771 19.53 3.78 9.02
N VAL A 772 20.55 4.63 9.14
CA VAL A 772 21.91 4.34 8.64
C VAL A 772 22.49 3.12 9.35
N ARG A 773 22.70 2.00 8.63
CA ARG A 773 23.58 0.90 9.04
C ARG A 773 24.91 1.01 8.29
N ALA A 774 26.02 0.87 9.03
CA ALA A 774 27.35 0.77 8.45
C ALA A 774 27.64 -0.64 7.89
N ASP A 775 28.33 -0.66 6.74
CA ASP A 775 28.82 -1.83 6.02
C ASP A 775 29.70 -2.76 6.87
N ILE A 776 29.49 -4.06 6.70
CA ILE A 776 30.35 -5.11 7.26
C ILE A 776 31.28 -5.60 6.16
N SER A 777 32.55 -5.20 6.22
CA SER A 777 33.63 -6.03 5.68
C SER A 777 34.85 -5.97 6.60
N GLY A 778 35.33 -7.16 6.99
CA GLY A 778 36.68 -7.32 7.52
C GLY A 778 36.81 -7.58 9.03
N VAL A 779 37.36 -8.76 9.32
CA VAL A 779 38.42 -9.07 10.29
C VAL A 779 38.04 -10.10 11.37
N SER A 780 38.82 -11.16 11.30
CA SER A 780 38.92 -12.36 12.13
C SER A 780 39.60 -12.11 13.48
N GLY A 781 39.25 -12.89 14.51
CA GLY A 781 40.20 -13.21 15.59
C GLY A 781 39.68 -13.35 17.03
N LYS A 782 39.80 -14.61 17.52
CA LYS A 782 40.16 -15.07 18.89
C LYS A 782 39.16 -14.94 20.05
N GLY A 783 38.94 -16.08 20.71
CA GLY A 783 37.96 -16.28 21.77
C GLY A 783 38.44 -15.92 23.18
N PHE A 784 37.52 -16.09 24.13
CA PHE A 784 37.81 -16.40 25.53
C PHE A 784 36.59 -17.12 26.14
N ALA A 785 36.86 -18.20 26.88
CA ALA A 785 35.90 -18.94 27.68
C ALA A 785 35.76 -18.29 29.06
N ASP A 786 34.55 -18.27 29.64
CA ASP A 786 34.23 -18.83 30.97
C ASP A 786 32.77 -18.52 31.38
N GLY A 787 32.17 -19.42 32.19
CA GLY A 787 30.98 -19.18 33.02
C GLY A 787 29.63 -19.67 32.47
N GLY A 788 29.03 -20.66 33.14
CA GLY A 788 27.73 -21.28 32.80
C GLY A 788 26.56 -20.93 33.74
N HIS A 789 25.41 -21.58 33.44
CA HIS A 789 24.12 -21.71 34.14
C HIS A 789 22.94 -20.79 33.76
N LEU A 790 21.95 -21.32 32.99
CA LEU A 790 20.58 -21.70 33.47
C LEU A 790 19.56 -21.96 32.32
N VAL A 791 19.18 -23.23 32.16
CA VAL A 791 17.85 -23.86 31.94
C VAL A 791 16.77 -23.15 31.10
N GLY A 792 16.66 -23.58 29.84
CA GLY A 792 15.48 -24.18 29.19
C GLY A 792 14.08 -23.62 29.50
N ASN A 793 13.65 -22.60 28.74
CA ASN A 793 12.28 -22.18 28.38
C ASN A 793 12.15 -20.65 28.25
N ASN A 794 13.15 -19.89 28.72
CA ASN A 794 13.24 -18.42 28.54
C ASN A 794 14.34 -18.02 27.55
N LEU A 795 15.03 -18.98 26.92
CA LEU A 795 16.20 -18.68 26.08
C LEU A 795 15.79 -18.03 24.75
N GLN A 796 14.75 -18.52 24.09
CA GLN A 796 14.27 -17.94 22.82
C GLN A 796 13.72 -16.52 23.01
N SER A 797 12.96 -16.28 24.08
CA SER A 797 12.48 -14.94 24.45
C SER A 797 13.62 -14.02 24.83
N HIS A 798 14.64 -14.54 25.52
CA HIS A 798 15.84 -13.78 25.87
C HIS A 798 16.69 -13.46 24.64
N LEU A 799 16.86 -14.39 23.71
CA LEU A 799 17.53 -14.19 22.43
C LEU A 799 16.81 -13.13 21.58
N ASN A 800 15.47 -13.18 21.52
CA ASN A 800 14.68 -12.16 20.83
C ASN A 800 14.82 -10.78 21.50
N ALA A 801 14.85 -10.72 22.83
CA ALA A 801 15.06 -9.48 23.58
C ALA A 801 16.48 -8.92 23.39
N LEU A 802 17.50 -9.79 23.35
CA LEU A 802 18.88 -9.42 23.06
C LEU A 802 19.04 -8.96 21.60
N GLU A 803 18.40 -9.63 20.64
CA GLU A 803 18.39 -9.21 19.24
C GLU A 803 17.71 -7.85 19.08
N LYS A 804 16.59 -7.62 19.77
CA LYS A 804 15.94 -6.30 19.81
C LYS A 804 16.87 -5.25 20.43
N SER A 805 17.47 -5.54 21.58
CA SER A 805 18.41 -4.61 22.25
C SER A 805 19.66 -4.33 21.41
N MET A 806 20.11 -5.30 20.62
CA MET A 806 21.21 -5.15 19.67
C MET A 806 20.81 -4.25 18.50
N ARG A 807 19.59 -4.42 17.97
CA ARG A 807 19.03 -3.55 16.93
C ARG A 807 18.85 -2.12 17.45
N ASP A 808 18.33 -1.96 18.67
CA ASP A 808 18.17 -0.67 19.33
C ASP A 808 19.53 0.00 19.55
N ALA A 809 20.54 -0.73 20.05
CA ALA A 809 21.90 -0.23 20.20
C ALA A 809 22.56 0.14 18.86
N ALA A 810 22.27 -0.61 17.78
CA ALA A 810 22.75 -0.28 16.44
C ALA A 810 22.05 0.95 15.86
N ALA A 811 20.75 1.14 16.14
CA ALA A 811 20.00 2.34 15.77
C ALA A 811 20.49 3.58 16.53
N ASP A 812 20.88 3.42 17.79
CA ASP A 812 21.50 4.45 18.63
C ASP A 812 22.99 4.71 18.29
N LEU A 813 23.55 4.04 17.26
CA LEU A 813 24.95 4.11 16.84
C LEU A 813 25.96 3.63 17.91
N ASP A 814 25.52 2.90 18.93
CA ASP A 814 26.36 2.24 19.94
C ASP A 814 26.85 0.89 19.44
N PHE A 815 27.74 0.94 18.45
CA PHE A 815 28.26 -0.25 17.76
C PHE A 815 29.04 -1.18 18.68
N GLU A 816 29.65 -0.67 19.75
CA GLU A 816 30.37 -1.48 20.73
C GLU A 816 29.39 -2.34 21.54
N LYS A 817 28.28 -1.75 21.99
CA LYS A 817 27.22 -2.49 22.69
C LYS A 817 26.49 -3.44 21.75
N ALA A 818 26.22 -3.04 20.52
CA ALA A 818 25.64 -3.92 19.50
C ALA A 818 26.56 -5.11 19.20
N ALA A 819 27.87 -4.90 19.10
CA ALA A 819 28.85 -5.98 18.91
C ALA A 819 28.90 -6.93 20.12
N ARG A 820 28.88 -6.40 21.35
CA ARG A 820 28.80 -7.23 22.58
C ARG A 820 27.53 -8.07 22.60
N LEU A 821 26.38 -7.47 22.30
CA LEU A 821 25.10 -8.17 22.27
C LEU A 821 25.07 -9.23 21.16
N ARG A 822 25.63 -8.95 19.98
CA ARG A 822 25.79 -9.90 18.87
C ARG A 822 26.63 -11.10 19.28
N ASP A 823 27.77 -10.85 19.92
CA ASP A 823 28.70 -11.89 20.33
C ASP A 823 28.09 -12.75 21.46
N GLU A 824 27.31 -12.14 22.34
CA GLU A 824 26.53 -12.84 23.38
C GLU A 824 25.41 -13.69 22.78
N ILE A 825 24.65 -13.17 21.81
CA ILE A 825 23.64 -13.95 21.06
C ILE A 825 24.30 -15.15 20.36
N LYS A 826 25.47 -14.95 19.75
CA LYS A 826 26.22 -16.01 19.07
C LYS A 826 26.70 -17.07 20.05
N ARG A 827 27.18 -16.65 21.23
CA ARG A 827 27.57 -17.56 22.32
C ARG A 827 26.38 -18.38 22.82
N LEU A 828 25.24 -17.74 23.07
CA LEU A 828 24.02 -18.40 23.56
C LEU A 828 23.46 -19.40 22.52
N LYS A 829 23.41 -19.04 21.23
CA LYS A 829 23.02 -19.95 20.14
C LYS A 829 23.98 -21.13 19.96
N ALA A 830 25.29 -20.90 20.10
CA ALA A 830 26.28 -21.97 20.05
C ALA A 830 26.16 -22.93 21.25
N THR A 831 25.81 -22.40 22.42
CA THR A 831 25.58 -23.20 23.64
C THR A 831 24.30 -24.03 23.52
N GLU A 832 23.24 -23.49 22.91
CA GLU A 832 22.02 -24.25 22.59
C GLU A 832 22.31 -25.42 21.65
N LEU A 833 23.05 -25.17 20.57
CA LEU A 833 23.43 -26.21 19.61
C LEU A 833 24.25 -27.33 20.27
N ALA A 834 25.21 -26.96 21.14
CA ALA A 834 26.04 -27.92 21.87
C ALA A 834 25.23 -28.73 22.90
N VAL A 835 24.20 -28.14 23.52
CA VAL A 835 23.31 -28.83 24.47
C VAL A 835 22.33 -29.76 23.75
N MET A 836 21.94 -29.45 22.49
CA MET A 836 21.07 -30.33 21.68
C MET A 836 21.79 -31.55 21.10
N ASP A 837 23.12 -31.48 20.94
CA ASP A 837 23.96 -32.57 20.41
C ASP A 837 24.46 -33.56 21.49
N ASP A 838 24.19 -33.31 22.78
CA ASP A 838 24.59 -34.21 23.88
C ASP A 838 23.55 -35.35 24.08
N PRO A 839 23.90 -36.64 23.85
CA PRO A 839 22.96 -37.76 23.95
C PRO A 839 22.37 -37.97 25.35
N MET A 840 23.04 -37.51 26.42
CA MET A 840 22.52 -37.59 27.79
C MET A 840 21.38 -36.60 28.07
N ALA A 841 21.38 -35.42 27.44
CA ALA A 841 20.32 -34.42 27.59
C ALA A 841 18.99 -34.86 26.92
N LYS A 842 19.09 -35.66 25.85
CA LYS A 842 17.93 -36.30 25.19
C LYS A 842 17.26 -37.37 26.05
N GLU A 843 18.03 -38.07 26.89
CA GLU A 843 17.49 -39.04 27.85
C GLU A 843 16.90 -38.35 29.09
N GLU A 844 17.53 -37.30 29.61
CA GLU A 844 16.97 -36.51 30.72
C GLU A 844 15.67 -35.81 30.33
N ALA A 845 15.58 -35.21 29.13
CA ALA A 845 14.35 -34.59 28.63
C ALA A 845 13.20 -35.60 28.47
N LYS A 846 13.48 -36.82 27.97
CA LYS A 846 12.50 -37.91 27.90
C LYS A 846 12.10 -38.45 29.28
N SER A 847 13.01 -38.43 30.25
CA SER A 847 12.73 -38.86 31.63
C SER A 847 11.86 -37.85 32.39
N LEU A 848 11.98 -36.56 32.07
CA LEU A 848 11.19 -35.47 32.65
C LEU A 848 9.77 -35.38 32.06
N GLU A 849 9.56 -35.78 30.79
CA GLU A 849 8.23 -35.83 30.16
C GLU A 849 7.39 -37.05 30.59
N GLY A 850 7.99 -38.09 31.20
CA GLY A 850 7.33 -39.35 31.54
C GLY A 850 6.72 -39.48 32.95
N GLY A 851 6.89 -38.51 33.84
CA GLY A 851 6.65 -38.69 35.28
C GLY A 851 5.48 -37.89 35.88
N GLY A 852 4.23 -38.21 35.53
CA GLY A 852 3.09 -37.38 35.92
C GLY A 852 1.77 -38.07 36.29
N ARG A 853 1.75 -39.23 36.97
CA ARG A 853 0.53 -39.66 37.71
C ARG A 853 0.73 -40.80 38.73
N GLY A 854 0.85 -40.41 40.01
CA GLY A 854 0.13 -41.02 41.14
C GLY A 854 0.82 -42.08 42.01
N LYS A 855 1.28 -41.69 43.21
CA LYS A 855 0.69 -42.13 44.50
C LYS A 855 1.34 -41.45 45.72
N LYS A 856 0.49 -41.21 46.73
CA LYS A 856 0.81 -40.67 48.06
C LYS A 856 1.30 -41.75 49.01
N LYS A 857 2.13 -41.27 49.97
CA LYS A 857 2.19 -41.56 51.42
C LYS A 857 3.15 -42.61 52.00
N GLU A 858 3.88 -42.09 53.00
CA GLU A 858 4.23 -42.65 54.33
C GLU A 858 5.69 -43.06 54.65
N THR A 859 6.31 -42.19 55.47
CA THR A 859 7.10 -42.45 56.71
C THR A 859 8.47 -43.15 56.70
N SER A 860 9.44 -42.37 57.21
CA SER A 860 10.42 -42.70 58.25
C SER A 860 11.85 -43.18 57.90
N ALA A 861 12.79 -42.53 58.59
CA ALA A 861 14.05 -43.01 59.18
C ALA A 861 15.32 -43.24 58.33
N ARG A 862 16.26 -42.31 58.54
CA ARG A 862 17.67 -42.44 59.01
C ARG A 862 18.71 -43.28 58.25
N ASN A 863 19.87 -42.61 58.11
CA ASN A 863 21.28 -43.07 58.12
C ASN A 863 21.67 -44.10 57.05
N GLY A 864 22.73 -43.92 56.29
CA GLY A 864 24.10 -43.55 56.64
C GLY A 864 24.97 -44.56 55.87
N SER A 865 25.77 -44.11 54.91
CA SER A 865 27.21 -43.93 55.07
C SER A 865 28.02 -45.07 54.43
N ILE A 866 28.96 -44.65 53.58
CA ILE A 866 30.30 -45.24 53.40
C ILE A 866 30.42 -46.43 52.41
N SER A 867 31.08 -46.08 51.30
CA SER A 867 31.99 -46.83 50.40
C SER A 867 32.91 -47.86 51.16
N PRO A 868 33.86 -48.63 50.59
CA PRO A 868 34.42 -48.51 49.24
C PRO A 868 34.91 -49.82 48.56
N LEU A 869 35.50 -49.58 47.37
CA LEU A 869 36.79 -50.13 46.89
C LEU A 869 36.81 -51.37 45.98
N ALA A 870 37.45 -51.12 44.84
CA ALA A 870 38.52 -51.87 44.18
C ALA A 870 38.19 -53.13 43.35
N GLY A 871 38.80 -53.16 42.15
CA GLY A 871 39.49 -54.36 41.68
C GLY A 871 39.14 -54.84 40.28
N ASP A 872 39.79 -54.24 39.27
CA ASP A 872 40.60 -54.92 38.25
C ASP A 872 40.10 -56.11 37.38
N ILE A 873 40.37 -55.92 36.07
CA ILE A 873 41.03 -56.86 35.12
C ILE A 873 40.21 -57.93 34.35
N SER A 874 40.26 -57.78 33.01
CA SER A 874 40.21 -58.78 31.91
C SER A 874 38.95 -59.65 31.76
N GLY A 875 38.55 -60.18 30.61
CA GLY A 875 39.12 -60.30 29.27
C GLY A 875 38.39 -61.46 28.57
N ALA A 876 38.07 -61.27 27.29
CA ALA A 876 37.97 -62.26 26.21
C ALA A 876 37.06 -63.53 26.29
N THR A 877 36.20 -63.61 25.25
CA THR A 877 35.91 -64.76 24.35
C THR A 877 35.01 -65.94 24.76
N GLU A 878 33.91 -66.03 24.01
CA GLU A 878 33.36 -67.15 23.21
C GLU A 878 32.78 -68.45 23.81
N ASP A 879 31.60 -68.77 23.24
CA ASP A 879 30.98 -70.06 22.91
C ASP A 879 30.29 -70.96 23.94
N GLY A 880 29.03 -71.30 23.63
CA GLY A 880 28.59 -72.71 23.61
C GLY A 880 27.37 -73.15 24.44
N ALA A 881 26.18 -73.05 23.83
CA ALA A 881 25.10 -74.07 23.80
C ALA A 881 24.20 -74.42 25.03
N ALA A 882 22.91 -74.11 24.85
CA ALA A 882 21.73 -75.03 24.82
C ALA A 882 20.64 -74.99 25.93
N SER A 883 19.39 -74.73 25.45
CA SER A 883 18.06 -75.25 25.87
C SER A 883 17.43 -74.67 27.16
N ALA A 884 16.16 -74.18 27.25
CA ALA A 884 14.96 -74.29 26.41
C ALA A 884 13.87 -73.21 26.72
N ASN A 885 12.99 -72.98 25.73
CA ASN A 885 11.60 -72.50 25.73
C ASN A 885 11.15 -71.23 26.48
N GLU A 886 10.77 -70.18 25.72
CA GLU A 886 9.36 -69.84 25.43
C GLU A 886 9.28 -68.78 24.30
N SER A 887 8.30 -68.94 23.40
CA SER A 887 8.18 -68.27 22.11
C SER A 887 7.32 -66.99 22.16
N GLY A 888 7.86 -65.84 21.73
CA GLY A 888 7.12 -64.60 21.46
C GLY A 888 7.21 -64.21 19.98
N LYS A 889 6.06 -64.14 19.28
CA LYS A 889 5.97 -63.71 17.87
C LYS A 889 5.57 -62.24 17.75
N SER A 890 6.10 -61.65 16.68
CA SER A 890 6.08 -60.27 16.21
C SER A 890 4.71 -59.62 16.01
N LEU A 891 4.63 -58.33 16.32
CA LEU A 891 3.50 -57.42 16.06
C LEU A 891 3.72 -56.61 14.77
N PHE A 892 3.45 -57.18 13.61
CA PHE A 892 3.00 -56.42 12.43
C PHE A 892 2.16 -57.33 11.54
N ALA A 893 0.85 -57.13 11.54
CA ALA A 893 -0.08 -57.73 10.57
C ALA A 893 -1.15 -56.72 10.17
N LYS A 894 -1.47 -56.71 8.86
CA LYS A 894 -2.48 -55.88 8.20
C LYS A 894 -3.91 -56.37 8.54
N PRO A 895 -4.93 -55.49 8.55
CA PRO A 895 -6.30 -55.87 8.92
C PRO A 895 -6.97 -56.71 7.82
N SER A 896 -7.79 -57.68 8.23
CA SER A 896 -8.60 -58.54 7.35
C SER A 896 -10.10 -58.31 7.50
N LEU A 897 -10.83 -58.86 6.53
CA LEU A 897 -12.11 -58.44 5.97
C LEU A 897 -13.39 -58.70 6.81
N ASP A 898 -13.31 -58.70 8.14
CA ASP A 898 -14.46 -58.93 9.06
C ASP A 898 -14.79 -57.72 9.97
N GLU A 899 -14.10 -56.59 9.82
CA GLU A 899 -14.38 -55.35 10.57
C GLU A 899 -15.22 -54.35 9.76
N MET A 900 -16.27 -54.83 9.10
CA MET A 900 -17.26 -54.01 8.41
C MET A 900 -18.68 -54.37 8.91
N GLY A 901 -19.17 -53.66 9.93
CA GLY A 901 -20.56 -53.79 10.39
C GLY A 901 -20.92 -52.82 11.53
N PRO A 902 -22.18 -52.35 11.64
CA PRO A 902 -22.46 -50.97 12.06
C PRO A 902 -22.90 -50.84 13.52
N GLY A 903 -22.49 -49.75 14.17
CA GLY A 903 -23.30 -49.15 15.24
C GLY A 903 -22.62 -48.96 16.60
N SER A 904 -22.62 -47.68 17.01
CA SER A 904 -22.62 -47.13 18.38
C SER A 904 -21.38 -47.24 19.29
N ASP A 905 -20.98 -46.05 19.72
CA ASP A 905 -20.44 -45.66 21.03
C ASP A 905 -18.95 -45.84 21.32
N THR A 906 -18.16 -44.93 20.73
CA THR A 906 -16.88 -44.51 21.31
C THR A 906 -17.11 -43.47 22.41
N GLY A 907 -16.51 -43.74 23.57
CA GLY A 907 -16.49 -42.86 24.74
C GLY A 907 -15.79 -41.53 24.50
N LYS A 908 -16.30 -40.50 25.18
CA LYS A 908 -15.92 -39.08 25.08
C LYS A 908 -14.46 -38.81 25.50
N PRO A 909 -13.74 -37.89 24.83
CA PRO A 909 -12.41 -37.44 25.23
C PRO A 909 -12.44 -36.39 26.36
N LEU A 910 -11.41 -36.43 27.20
CA LEU A 910 -11.15 -35.61 28.40
C LEU A 910 -10.64 -34.18 28.07
N PHE A 911 -11.33 -33.44 27.21
CA PHE A 911 -11.08 -31.99 27.06
C PHE A 911 -12.39 -31.23 26.88
N ARG A 912 -12.72 -30.38 27.86
CA ARG A 912 -13.87 -29.47 27.81
C ARG A 912 -13.52 -28.27 26.93
N ARG A 913 -14.32 -28.01 25.89
CA ARG A 913 -14.32 -26.73 25.16
C ARG A 913 -15.24 -25.74 25.88
N ASN A 914 -14.81 -24.47 25.99
CA ASN A 914 -15.63 -23.39 26.56
C ASN A 914 -16.80 -23.05 25.64
N THR A 915 -17.93 -22.68 26.23
CA THR A 915 -19.17 -22.30 25.53
C THR A 915 -19.33 -20.79 25.41
N LEU A 916 -20.10 -20.35 24.42
CA LEU A 916 -20.19 -18.97 23.92
C LEU A 916 -20.63 -17.89 24.94
N ASP A 917 -21.18 -18.26 26.10
CA ASP A 917 -21.53 -17.32 27.17
C ASP A 917 -20.32 -16.84 27.99
N GLU A 918 -19.15 -17.48 27.85
CA GLU A 918 -17.93 -17.11 28.56
C GLU A 918 -17.10 -16.03 27.81
N MET A 919 -17.59 -15.48 26.69
CA MET A 919 -16.88 -14.50 25.85
C MET A 919 -17.62 -13.18 25.55
N THR A 920 -18.40 -12.65 26.49
CA THR A 920 -18.83 -11.22 26.54
C THR A 920 -19.02 -10.86 28.03
N VAL A 921 -18.62 -9.72 28.64
CA VAL A 921 -18.96 -8.30 28.42
C VAL A 921 -17.98 -7.42 29.23
N GLY A 922 -17.82 -6.14 28.86
CA GLY A 922 -16.91 -5.16 29.49
C GLY A 922 -17.35 -4.48 30.80
N ARG A 923 -16.37 -3.73 31.36
CA ARG A 923 -16.40 -2.64 32.37
C ARG A 923 -17.63 -2.49 33.28
N THR A 924 -17.42 -2.63 34.59
CA THR A 924 -17.30 -1.54 35.59
C THR A 924 -17.27 -2.12 37.01
N GLU A 925 -16.16 -2.02 37.75
CA GLU A 925 -16.21 -2.14 39.22
C GLU A 925 -15.23 -1.17 39.91
N LYS A 926 -15.73 -0.57 40.99
CA LYS A 926 -15.11 0.48 41.82
C LYS A 926 -13.94 -0.09 42.65
N PRO A 927 -12.89 0.69 42.97
CA PRO A 927 -11.85 0.22 43.86
C PRO A 927 -12.33 0.20 45.32
N VAL A 928 -12.28 -0.97 45.94
CA VAL A 928 -12.41 -1.15 47.40
C VAL A 928 -11.07 -0.81 48.06
N ARG A 929 -11.15 -0.09 49.18
CA ARG A 929 -10.04 0.36 50.02
C ARG A 929 -9.34 -0.83 50.70
N GLY A 930 -8.02 -0.91 50.56
CA GLY A 930 -7.12 -1.76 51.33
C GLY A 930 -5.86 -0.98 51.70
N GLU A 931 -5.28 -1.28 52.87
CA GLU A 931 -4.25 -0.49 53.55
C GLU A 931 -2.92 -0.37 52.80
N VAL A 932 -2.29 0.81 52.93
CA VAL A 932 -1.02 1.17 52.29
C VAL A 932 0.14 0.60 53.10
N PRO A 933 1.09 -0.14 52.48
CA PRO A 933 2.31 -0.57 53.17
C PRO A 933 3.20 0.63 53.55
N GLY A 934 3.70 0.63 54.79
CA GLY A 934 4.51 1.71 55.36
C GLY A 934 5.81 1.98 54.58
N LYS A 935 6.17 3.27 54.46
CA LYS A 935 7.43 3.71 53.87
C LYS A 935 8.62 3.26 54.71
N PRO A 936 9.67 2.66 54.13
CA PRO A 936 10.91 2.39 54.85
C PRO A 936 11.70 3.69 55.09
N GLU A 937 12.17 3.83 56.33
CA GLU A 937 13.03 4.90 56.83
C GLU A 937 14.39 4.90 56.11
N THR A 938 14.90 6.08 55.79
CA THR A 938 16.19 6.28 55.12
C THR A 938 17.23 6.67 56.17
N GLU A 939 18.02 5.69 56.61
CA GLU A 939 19.30 5.94 57.28
C GLU A 939 20.46 5.97 56.30
N THR A 940 21.44 6.77 56.67
CA THR A 940 22.59 7.29 55.94
C THR A 940 23.63 6.23 55.54
N GLY A 941 24.02 6.16 54.27
CA GLY A 941 25.24 5.43 53.89
C GLY A 941 25.39 5.11 52.40
N LYS A 942 26.25 5.88 51.72
CA LYS A 942 27.05 5.55 50.50
C LYS A 942 26.47 4.56 49.48
N ARG A 943 26.01 5.08 48.33
CA ARG A 943 26.05 4.34 47.05
C ARG A 943 26.90 5.09 46.03
N PHE A 944 27.99 4.43 45.64
CA PHE A 944 28.86 4.77 44.51
C PHE A 944 28.12 4.49 43.19
N SER A 945 28.30 5.37 42.20
CA SER A 945 27.89 5.15 40.81
C SER A 945 29.15 4.83 39.98
N PRO A 946 29.13 3.83 39.07
CA PRO A 946 30.32 3.24 38.46
C PRO A 946 30.83 4.00 37.22
N LEU A 947 30.78 5.33 37.23
CA LEU A 947 31.02 6.16 36.05
C LEU A 947 32.29 7.03 36.11
N MET A 948 33.27 6.65 36.92
CA MET A 948 34.60 7.27 36.90
C MET A 948 35.69 6.25 37.20
N GLU A 949 36.26 5.68 36.14
CA GLU A 949 37.51 4.92 36.17
C GLU A 949 38.39 5.50 35.06
N GLY A 950 39.54 6.10 35.42
CA GLY A 950 40.54 6.55 34.43
C GLY A 950 40.98 8.02 34.45
N GLN A 951 41.02 8.72 35.60
CA GLN A 951 41.76 9.99 35.69
C GLN A 951 42.79 10.00 36.84
N PRO A 952 44.00 10.55 36.61
CA PRO A 952 45.13 10.48 37.55
C PRO A 952 44.95 11.38 38.78
N GLU A 953 45.48 10.90 39.91
CA GLU A 953 45.40 11.51 41.24
C GLU A 953 45.95 12.95 41.27
N ARG A 954 45.15 13.90 41.80
CA ARG A 954 45.63 15.24 42.17
C ARG A 954 46.09 15.26 43.63
N THR A 955 47.29 15.79 43.83
CA THR A 955 47.99 15.96 45.11
C THR A 955 47.46 17.12 45.97
N LYS A 956 47.81 17.08 47.25
CA LYS A 956 47.14 17.65 48.43
C LYS A 956 47.06 19.19 48.62
N ASP A 957 47.42 20.02 47.64
CA ASP A 957 47.59 21.47 47.85
C ASP A 957 46.81 22.39 46.88
N ASP A 958 45.69 21.94 46.31
CA ASP A 958 44.78 22.83 45.57
C ASP A 958 43.69 23.42 46.49
N PRO A 959 43.47 24.75 46.47
CA PRO A 959 42.52 25.44 47.35
C PRO A 959 41.07 25.08 47.01
N ARG A 960 40.32 24.61 48.03
CA ARG A 960 38.91 24.19 47.92
C ARG A 960 38.01 25.38 47.54
N PRO A 961 37.25 25.33 46.42
CA PRO A 961 36.22 26.31 46.17
C PRO A 961 34.99 26.07 47.06
N LEU A 962 34.54 27.15 47.68
CA LEU A 962 33.42 27.26 48.62
C LEU A 962 32.10 26.69 48.07
N VAL A 963 31.48 25.80 48.84
CA VAL A 963 30.10 25.32 48.60
C VAL A 963 29.12 26.37 49.15
N ARG A 964 28.47 27.13 48.25
CA ARG A 964 27.38 28.04 48.60
C ARG A 964 26.09 27.24 48.85
N GLY A 965 25.49 27.43 50.02
CA GLY A 965 24.19 26.90 50.38
C GLY A 965 23.04 27.55 49.60
N LYS A 966 21.90 26.85 49.55
CA LYS A 966 20.62 27.38 49.04
C LYS A 966 20.11 28.51 49.93
N ILE A 967 19.99 29.70 49.35
CA ILE A 967 19.23 30.88 49.81
C ILE A 967 18.59 31.41 48.51
N GLY A 968 17.27 31.44 48.32
CA GLY A 968 16.26 32.31 48.97
C GLY A 968 15.70 33.19 47.85
N ALA A 969 14.43 33.09 47.48
CA ALA A 969 13.31 33.81 48.12
C ALA A 969 13.49 35.34 48.11
N GLY A 970 12.66 36.01 47.31
CA GLY A 970 12.32 37.43 47.35
C GLY A 970 12.49 38.13 46.00
N SER A 971 11.57 38.94 45.49
CA SER A 971 10.17 39.25 45.81
C SER A 971 9.68 40.16 44.68
N TYR A 972 8.51 39.91 44.11
CA TYR A 972 7.49 40.92 43.74
C TYR A 972 6.26 40.14 43.26
N GLU A 973 5.55 39.53 44.20
CA GLU A 973 4.17 39.08 43.98
C GLU A 973 3.29 39.75 45.04
N ASP A 974 2.22 40.35 44.55
CA ASP A 974 1.38 41.36 45.20
C ASP A 974 0.51 40.73 46.31
N ALA A 975 0.42 41.42 47.46
CA ALA A 975 -0.27 40.92 48.66
C ALA A 975 -1.81 40.87 48.52
N GLY A 976 -2.36 41.29 47.38
CA GLY A 976 -3.78 41.18 47.04
C GLY A 976 -4.21 39.77 46.58
N GLU A 977 -3.30 38.96 46.04
CA GLU A 977 -3.67 37.77 45.28
C GLU A 977 -3.85 36.50 46.15
N GLN A 978 -3.15 36.42 47.27
CA GLN A 978 -3.31 35.31 48.22
C GLN A 978 -4.61 35.37 49.03
N LYS A 979 -5.24 36.54 49.17
CA LYS A 979 -6.54 36.69 49.85
C LYS A 979 -7.76 36.31 48.99
N ARG A 980 -7.59 36.10 47.68
CA ARG A 980 -8.67 35.69 46.76
C ARG A 980 -8.79 34.18 46.55
N LYS A 981 -7.76 33.39 46.87
CA LYS A 981 -7.77 31.92 46.65
C LYS A 981 -8.38 31.09 47.79
N SER A 982 -8.82 31.69 48.91
CA SER A 982 -9.25 30.96 50.11
C SER A 982 -10.73 31.08 50.52
N ARG A 983 -11.66 31.38 49.59
CA ARG A 983 -13.13 31.25 49.75
C ARG A 983 -13.68 30.90 48.36
N THR A 984 -14.46 29.85 48.07
CA THR A 984 -15.39 29.02 48.83
C THR A 984 -15.77 27.79 47.96
N LYS A 985 -16.11 26.65 48.58
CA LYS A 985 -16.78 25.49 47.95
C LYS A 985 -18.28 25.75 47.78
N GLY A 986 -18.91 25.21 46.73
CA GLY A 986 -20.37 25.06 46.66
C GLY A 986 -20.89 24.65 45.28
N LYS A 987 -21.50 23.45 45.19
CA LYS A 987 -22.27 22.94 44.04
C LYS A 987 -23.46 23.87 43.71
N THR A 988 -23.81 24.01 42.43
CA THR A 988 -25.16 23.78 41.83
C THR A 988 -25.27 24.36 40.40
N GLY A 989 -25.83 23.58 39.47
CA GLY A 989 -26.77 24.04 38.43
C GLY A 989 -26.27 24.80 37.19
N ARG A 990 -26.52 24.23 36.00
CA ARG A 990 -26.80 24.95 34.72
C ARG A 990 -28.02 25.90 34.90
N PRO A 991 -28.39 26.82 33.96
CA PRO A 991 -27.91 27.06 32.58
C PRO A 991 -27.68 28.54 32.15
N GLY A 992 -27.07 28.74 30.97
CA GLY A 992 -27.43 29.81 30.01
C GLY A 992 -26.58 31.08 29.98
N ARG A 993 -25.70 31.21 28.97
CA ARG A 993 -25.70 32.26 27.94
C ARG A 993 -24.68 31.97 26.86
#